data_AF-A0A3S2PC18-F1
#
_entry.id   AF-A0A3S2PC18-F1
#
_cell.length_a   1.000
_cell.length_b   1.000
_cell.length_c   1.000
_cell.angle_alpha   90.00
_cell.angle_beta   90.00
_cell.angle_gamma   90.00
#
_symmetry.space_group_name_H-M   'P 1'
#
loop_
_entity.id
_entity.type
_entity.pdbx_description
1 polymer ?
#
loop_
_entity_poly.entity_id
_entity_poly.type
_entity_poly.pdbx_seq_one_letter_code
_entity_poly.pdbx_strand_id
1 'polypeptide(L)'
;MPIASLPVKHDGVSHDRSSTLKPTEDHGSTQTDSQASANGYTFFRTQENDPACQSEKQIGQFYTLPSEHIRLLFPHGLPKRYERQVKTFNEACMMVRQPALEVISYMRKADYSQPALRYLFYGVTGSGKTMSLCHAVHFCYTQGWVVLHIPDAHLWVKNCKELLPSSYNSSRFDQPLQATAWLRNFKITNERFLSKIKIKQRYTWTKRESTEEGRPLGELVDQGISRVKSSSDVVAAVMKELRQQSGHPEGNFRLAVAVDGVNALWGKSTIKKEDKSAVDPEELTLVYNLRKLLKNDWIGGAIITTLSQTGSLYTSKSAYLPQELLGERGFDSMDPFIPLSVPNYSEKEFESCYLYYTDRNWLQHSQSRTEEGKKELVFLSNRNPSIKQPWIVAADNMGGLLPSPVFLLCIFIAAEVILCSGSSKCVPKNFGHDSIVCECNSTHCDSIGPGNLPPVGHFSSYLSSMAGSRLEASQGQIQVNSTGAGLRLTIVPHQKFQRIMGFGGAMTDAAAINILSLSAGAQEQLLRQYFSRDGIGYTVVRVPMASCDFSTRLYTYADTPGDYNLDNFTLAPEDIHMKIPLLQRAQALSPRPLSLLASAWSAPSWMKTNAALIGKGSLKGQPGGKEHKTWAQYYIRFLEEYAKYNLTFWAVTTGNEPSAGRMTNYSFQALGFTAEEQRDWVALDLGPALHASAYPHTHVLLLDDSRLLLPYWAKVVLNDVHAGRYIHGVAVHWYMDSLVPADISLGVTHQLYPEYYLFGTEACAGWSSPDRGVKLGSWSRAEQYAHDIMEDLNHHVVGWTDWNLALDPTGGPNWVKNFVDSPIVVDAKRDVFYKQPSFYSMAHFSKFLWEESQRVGVSSSGKTQLEYSAFVRPDNSVVLIVLNKVSSEIQFEVWDPTVGYIPCTAPAHSILTLAWNTR
;
A
#
# COMPACT_ATOMS: atom_id res chain seq x y z
N MET A 1 48.89 21.19 -10.25
CA MET A 1 49.48 22.00 -11.35
C MET A 1 48.36 22.40 -12.30
N PRO A 2 48.28 23.67 -12.75
CA PRO A 2 47.03 24.30 -13.22
C PRO A 2 46.95 24.44 -14.75
N ILE A 3 45.80 24.93 -15.25
CA ILE A 3 45.49 25.68 -16.51
C ILE A 3 44.05 25.26 -16.92
N ALA A 4 42.99 26.05 -16.66
CA ALA A 4 42.52 27.29 -17.31
C ALA A 4 41.65 27.08 -18.59
N SER A 5 40.32 27.11 -18.39
CA SER A 5 39.32 28.06 -18.92
C SER A 5 39.28 28.53 -20.40
N LEU A 6 38.04 28.47 -20.96
CA LEU A 6 37.36 29.37 -21.94
C LEU A 6 37.39 29.00 -23.45
N PRO A 7 36.51 29.56 -24.33
CA PRO A 7 35.12 29.11 -24.55
C PRO A 7 34.71 29.08 -26.06
N VAL A 8 33.44 28.72 -26.31
CA VAL A 8 32.76 28.71 -27.62
C VAL A 8 32.36 30.13 -28.06
N LYS A 9 32.51 30.43 -29.36
CA LYS A 9 31.83 31.54 -30.05
C LYS A 9 31.20 31.07 -31.37
N HIS A 10 30.00 31.61 -31.59
CA HIS A 10 29.14 31.54 -32.78
C HIS A 10 29.80 32.08 -34.04
N ASP A 11 29.37 31.56 -35.19
CA ASP A 11 29.07 32.36 -36.38
C ASP A 11 27.85 31.76 -37.11
N GLY A 12 26.94 32.63 -37.53
CA GLY A 12 25.82 32.31 -38.40
C GLY A 12 25.93 33.06 -39.71
N VAL A 13 25.25 32.60 -40.76
CA VAL A 13 24.94 33.40 -41.95
C VAL A 13 23.60 32.96 -42.56
N SER A 14 22.81 33.98 -42.88
CA SER A 14 21.49 34.01 -43.51
C SER A 14 21.55 34.18 -45.04
N HIS A 15 20.48 33.79 -45.75
CA HIS A 15 19.79 34.43 -46.91
C HIS A 15 19.08 33.33 -47.72
N ASP A 16 17.80 33.30 -48.13
CA ASP A 16 16.67 34.20 -48.43
C ASP A 16 16.27 34.10 -49.93
N ARG A 17 14.94 34.02 -50.18
CA ARG A 17 14.13 34.17 -51.43
C ARG A 17 14.04 33.03 -52.46
N SER A 18 12.83 32.43 -52.66
CA SER A 18 11.68 32.79 -53.56
C SER A 18 11.82 32.15 -54.97
N SER A 19 10.85 31.61 -55.72
CA SER A 19 9.39 31.78 -55.83
C SER A 19 8.81 30.79 -56.87
N THR A 20 7.55 30.35 -56.67
CA THR A 20 6.46 30.06 -57.66
C THR A 20 6.67 29.28 -58.98
N LEU A 21 5.88 28.21 -59.21
CA LEU A 21 4.84 28.06 -60.27
C LEU A 21 4.37 26.59 -60.44
N LYS A 22 3.04 26.40 -60.52
CA LYS A 22 2.26 25.23 -61.01
C LYS A 22 1.77 25.56 -62.46
N PRO A 23 0.95 24.76 -63.19
CA PRO A 23 0.72 23.30 -63.29
C PRO A 23 0.64 22.80 -64.77
N THR A 24 0.44 21.49 -65.05
CA THR A 24 -0.41 20.99 -66.17
C THR A 24 -0.76 19.49 -66.02
N GLU A 25 -1.95 19.16 -66.50
CA GLU A 25 -2.81 17.98 -66.32
C GLU A 25 -2.44 16.77 -67.20
N ASP A 26 -2.93 15.56 -66.86
CA ASP A 26 -3.83 14.82 -67.76
C ASP A 26 -4.67 13.73 -67.04
N HIS A 27 -5.84 13.46 -67.61
CA HIS A 27 -6.97 12.67 -67.13
C HIS A 27 -6.82 11.13 -67.25
N GLY A 28 -7.59 10.37 -66.45
CA GLY A 28 -7.81 8.94 -66.71
C GLY A 28 -8.54 8.18 -65.59
N SER A 29 -9.80 7.84 -65.85
CA SER A 29 -10.84 7.30 -64.97
C SER A 29 -10.75 5.81 -64.56
N THR A 30 -11.33 5.53 -63.38
CA THR A 30 -12.20 4.40 -62.98
C THR A 30 -11.66 2.99 -62.66
N GLN A 31 -12.08 2.54 -61.47
CA GLN A 31 -12.37 1.18 -60.99
C GLN A 31 -11.20 0.25 -60.63
N THR A 32 -10.97 0.08 -59.33
CA THR A 32 -11.15 -1.20 -58.61
C THR A 32 -10.91 -1.02 -57.10
N ASP A 33 -11.95 -0.54 -56.39
CA ASP A 33 -12.11 -0.84 -54.97
C ASP A 33 -12.74 -2.23 -54.86
N SER A 34 -11.94 -3.24 -54.55
CA SER A 34 -12.38 -4.50 -53.90
C SER A 34 -11.24 -5.51 -53.76
N GLN A 35 -10.12 -5.16 -53.14
CA GLN A 35 -9.17 -6.15 -52.61
C GLN A 35 -8.16 -5.55 -51.62
N ALA A 36 -8.65 -5.06 -50.49
CA ALA A 36 -7.80 -4.75 -49.33
C ALA A 36 -8.53 -5.04 -48.02
N SER A 37 -9.03 -6.27 -47.87
CA SER A 37 -9.67 -6.76 -46.64
C SER A 37 -9.29 -8.21 -46.37
N ALA A 38 -7.98 -8.50 -46.28
CA ALA A 38 -7.46 -9.75 -45.70
C ALA A 38 -5.94 -9.65 -45.46
N ASN A 39 -5.51 -8.92 -44.41
CA ASN A 39 -4.29 -9.14 -43.62
C ASN A 39 -4.08 -7.95 -42.67
N GLY A 40 -4.80 -7.97 -41.53
CA GLY A 40 -4.65 -6.98 -40.48
C GLY A 40 -3.35 -7.19 -39.69
N TYR A 41 -2.25 -6.61 -40.17
CA TYR A 41 -1.02 -6.51 -39.38
C TYR A 41 -1.16 -5.36 -38.39
N THR A 42 -1.32 -5.71 -37.12
CA THR A 42 -1.26 -4.74 -36.02
C THR A 42 0.15 -4.18 -35.90
N PHE A 43 0.31 -2.87 -36.17
CA PHE A 43 1.60 -2.16 -36.23
C PHE A 43 2.49 -2.31 -34.97
N PHE A 44 1.92 -2.70 -33.83
CA PHE A 44 2.61 -2.88 -32.55
C PHE A 44 3.22 -4.28 -32.31
N ARG A 45 2.98 -5.27 -33.19
CA ARG A 45 3.59 -6.61 -33.11
C ARG A 45 4.59 -6.83 -34.24
N THR A 46 5.59 -7.65 -33.98
CA THR A 46 6.51 -8.14 -35.01
C THR A 46 6.30 -9.63 -35.27
N GLN A 47 6.56 -10.07 -36.51
CA GLN A 47 6.61 -11.49 -36.85
C GLN A 47 7.97 -12.12 -36.47
N GLU A 48 8.97 -11.28 -36.19
CA GLU A 48 10.31 -11.73 -35.88
C GLU A 48 10.45 -12.08 -34.39
N ASN A 49 10.21 -13.34 -34.06
CA ASN A 49 10.23 -13.85 -32.69
C ASN A 49 11.62 -14.30 -32.22
N ASP A 50 12.61 -14.45 -33.11
CA ASP A 50 13.98 -14.78 -32.70
C ASP A 50 14.77 -13.49 -32.41
N PRO A 51 15.24 -13.28 -31.16
CA PRO A 51 16.12 -12.15 -30.83
C PRO A 51 17.37 -12.02 -31.71
N ALA A 52 17.81 -13.11 -32.35
CA ALA A 52 18.95 -13.10 -33.27
C ALA A 52 18.65 -12.40 -34.61
N CYS A 53 17.38 -12.34 -35.01
CA CYS A 53 16.97 -11.78 -36.29
C CYS A 53 16.37 -10.36 -36.14
N GLN A 54 16.20 -9.88 -34.91
CA GLN A 54 15.69 -8.54 -34.63
C GLN A 54 16.72 -7.44 -34.92
N SER A 55 16.22 -6.31 -35.41
CA SER A 55 17.00 -5.12 -35.79
C SER A 55 16.29 -3.84 -35.36
N GLU A 56 16.86 -2.67 -35.70
CA GLU A 56 16.24 -1.37 -35.43
C GLU A 56 14.84 -1.23 -36.02
N LYS A 57 14.52 -1.98 -37.10
CA LYS A 57 13.19 -2.01 -37.72
C LYS A 57 12.09 -2.44 -36.73
N GLN A 58 12.41 -3.33 -35.80
CA GLN A 58 11.47 -3.87 -34.82
C GLN A 58 11.37 -3.04 -33.53
N ILE A 59 12.16 -1.96 -33.36
CA ILE A 59 12.14 -1.15 -32.12
C ILE A 59 10.71 -0.67 -31.84
N GLY A 60 10.27 -0.91 -30.60
CA GLY A 60 8.93 -0.57 -30.10
C GLY A 60 7.88 -1.65 -30.33
N GLN A 61 8.15 -2.69 -31.12
CA GLN A 61 7.20 -3.77 -31.38
C GLN A 61 7.34 -4.90 -30.36
N PHE A 62 6.24 -5.59 -30.08
CA PHE A 62 6.21 -6.81 -29.27
C PHE A 62 6.49 -8.05 -30.13
N TYR A 63 7.41 -8.88 -29.67
CA TYR A 63 7.60 -10.24 -30.16
C TYR A 63 7.10 -11.24 -29.10
N THR A 64 6.60 -12.38 -29.54
CA THR A 64 6.04 -13.40 -28.65
C THR A 64 7.15 -14.35 -28.19
N LEU A 65 7.24 -14.59 -26.89
CA LEU A 65 8.12 -15.61 -26.35
C LEU A 65 7.44 -16.99 -26.45
N PRO A 66 8.09 -17.99 -27.05
CA PRO A 66 7.57 -19.35 -27.04
C PRO A 66 7.35 -19.86 -25.61
N SER A 67 6.20 -20.48 -25.33
CA SER A 67 5.86 -20.99 -24.00
C SER A 67 6.91 -21.98 -23.45
N GLU A 68 7.55 -22.74 -24.34
CA GLU A 68 8.66 -23.62 -23.96
C GLU A 68 9.88 -22.85 -23.46
N HIS A 69 10.23 -21.75 -24.12
CA HIS A 69 11.34 -20.90 -23.72
C HIS A 69 11.07 -20.26 -22.35
N ILE A 70 9.83 -19.84 -22.06
CA ILE A 70 9.47 -19.31 -20.74
C ILE A 70 9.74 -20.37 -19.66
N ARG A 71 9.24 -21.60 -19.86
CA ARG A 71 9.37 -22.69 -18.88
C ARG A 71 10.83 -23.09 -18.64
N LEU A 72 11.65 -23.13 -19.70
CA LEU A 72 13.03 -23.60 -19.63
C LEU A 72 14.00 -22.48 -19.24
N LEU A 73 13.92 -21.31 -19.87
CA LEU A 73 14.84 -20.20 -19.64
C LEU A 73 14.50 -19.39 -18.39
N PHE A 74 13.22 -19.23 -18.07
CA PHE A 74 12.76 -18.41 -16.96
C PHE A 74 11.82 -19.13 -15.99
N PRO A 75 12.18 -20.31 -15.44
CA PRO A 75 11.30 -21.09 -14.56
C PRO A 75 10.80 -20.27 -13.35
N HIS A 76 11.66 -19.37 -12.82
CA HIS A 76 11.33 -18.34 -11.83
C HIS A 76 12.07 -17.02 -12.13
N GLY A 77 12.37 -16.78 -13.40
CA GLY A 77 13.31 -15.74 -13.84
C GLY A 77 12.68 -14.45 -14.35
N LEU A 78 11.36 -14.44 -14.57
CA LEU A 78 10.66 -13.24 -15.01
C LEU A 78 10.19 -12.42 -13.80
N PRO A 79 10.09 -11.08 -13.93
CA PRO A 79 9.49 -10.28 -12.88
C PRO A 79 8.08 -10.76 -12.55
N LYS A 80 7.76 -10.96 -11.26
CA LYS A 80 6.43 -11.45 -10.81
C LYS A 80 5.25 -10.70 -11.42
N ARG A 81 5.39 -9.38 -11.63
CA ARG A 81 4.36 -8.55 -12.27
C ARG A 81 4.15 -8.92 -13.73
N TYR A 82 5.23 -9.17 -14.46
CA TYR A 82 5.16 -9.64 -15.85
C TYR A 82 4.61 -11.06 -15.91
N GLU A 83 4.98 -11.97 -15.00
CA GLU A 83 4.38 -13.32 -14.93
C GLU A 83 2.86 -13.28 -14.74
N ARG A 84 2.34 -12.36 -13.89
CA ARG A 84 0.89 -12.14 -13.75
C ARG A 84 0.28 -11.67 -15.06
N GLN A 85 0.90 -10.69 -15.73
CA GLN A 85 0.44 -10.20 -17.02
C GLN A 85 0.38 -11.31 -18.08
N VAL A 86 1.41 -12.15 -18.17
CA VAL A 86 1.44 -13.30 -19.09
C VAL A 86 0.27 -14.25 -18.82
N LYS A 87 0.01 -14.56 -17.53
CA LYS A 87 -1.14 -15.39 -17.14
C LYS A 87 -2.46 -14.75 -17.50
N THR A 88 -2.59 -13.44 -17.32
CA THR A 88 -3.84 -12.71 -17.58
C THR A 88 -4.15 -12.59 -19.07
N PHE A 89 -3.14 -12.27 -19.89
CA PHE A 89 -3.30 -12.16 -21.35
C PHE A 89 -3.22 -13.50 -22.08
N ASN A 90 -2.91 -14.57 -21.35
CA ASN A 90 -2.63 -15.89 -21.90
C ASN A 90 -1.57 -15.86 -23.01
N GLU A 91 -0.60 -14.96 -22.89
CA GLU A 91 0.46 -14.72 -23.88
C GLU A 91 1.65 -14.02 -23.21
N ALA A 92 2.88 -14.44 -23.56
CA ALA A 92 4.08 -13.69 -23.21
C ALA A 92 4.63 -12.92 -24.40
N CYS A 93 4.60 -11.60 -24.30
CA CYS A 93 5.17 -10.69 -25.29
C CYS A 93 6.21 -9.78 -24.67
N MET A 94 7.36 -9.62 -25.33
CA MET A 94 8.42 -8.72 -24.90
C MET A 94 8.66 -7.68 -25.99
N MET A 95 8.82 -6.43 -25.58
CA MET A 95 9.06 -5.33 -26.51
C MET A 95 10.53 -5.32 -26.92
N VAL A 96 10.79 -5.20 -28.22
CA VAL A 96 12.13 -4.96 -28.75
C VAL A 96 12.52 -3.52 -28.43
N ARG A 97 13.55 -3.33 -27.62
CA ARG A 97 14.02 -2.01 -27.19
C ARG A 97 15.48 -1.78 -27.55
N GLN A 98 15.81 -0.52 -27.83
CA GLN A 98 17.16 -0.12 -28.26
C GLN A 98 18.28 -0.59 -27.31
N PRO A 99 18.18 -0.44 -25.98
CA PRO A 99 19.26 -0.88 -25.09
C PRO A 99 19.57 -2.38 -25.18
N ALA A 100 18.55 -3.23 -25.40
CA ALA A 100 18.76 -4.66 -25.55
C ALA A 100 19.41 -5.01 -26.90
N LEU A 101 18.98 -4.36 -27.98
CA LEU A 101 19.61 -4.51 -29.30
C LEU A 101 21.06 -4.05 -29.32
N GLU A 102 21.38 -2.99 -28.57
CA GLU A 102 22.74 -2.48 -28.42
C GLU A 102 23.66 -3.54 -27.77
N VAL A 103 23.25 -4.16 -26.66
CA VAL A 103 24.00 -5.27 -26.04
C VAL A 103 24.13 -6.46 -26.98
N ILE A 104 23.04 -6.85 -27.67
CA ILE A 104 23.08 -7.94 -28.64
C ILE A 104 24.06 -7.63 -29.78
N SER A 105 24.09 -6.39 -30.26
CA SER A 105 25.03 -5.93 -31.29
C SER A 105 26.48 -6.01 -30.81
N TYR A 106 26.77 -5.57 -29.58
CA TYR A 106 28.09 -5.71 -28.98
C TYR A 106 28.50 -7.18 -28.81
N MET A 107 27.60 -8.03 -28.32
CA MET A 107 27.87 -9.47 -28.18
C MET A 107 28.13 -10.14 -29.54
N ARG A 108 27.46 -9.73 -30.63
CA ARG A 108 27.76 -10.29 -31.97
C ARG A 108 29.15 -9.91 -32.48
N LYS A 109 29.62 -8.72 -32.13
CA LYS A 109 30.92 -8.17 -32.58
C LYS A 109 32.08 -8.48 -31.63
N ALA A 110 31.79 -8.98 -30.43
CA ALA A 110 32.81 -9.23 -29.42
C ALA A 110 33.76 -10.36 -29.82
N ASP A 111 35.05 -10.16 -29.54
CA ASP A 111 36.06 -11.21 -29.60
C ASP A 111 36.06 -11.99 -28.28
N TYR A 112 35.62 -13.25 -28.34
CA TYR A 112 35.47 -14.11 -27.16
C TYR A 112 36.78 -14.79 -26.73
N SER A 113 37.88 -14.53 -27.44
CA SER A 113 39.23 -14.85 -26.94
C SER A 113 39.71 -13.83 -25.90
N GLN A 114 39.06 -12.65 -25.84
CA GLN A 114 39.33 -11.62 -24.84
C GLN A 114 38.53 -11.85 -23.55
N PRO A 115 38.92 -11.21 -22.44
CA PRO A 115 38.16 -11.31 -21.20
C PRO A 115 36.71 -10.85 -21.35
N ALA A 116 35.80 -11.51 -20.64
CA ALA A 116 34.36 -11.29 -20.71
C ALA A 116 34.00 -9.81 -20.44
N LEU A 117 33.29 -9.21 -21.40
CA LEU A 117 32.79 -7.84 -21.29
C LEU A 117 31.64 -7.74 -20.29
N ARG A 118 31.63 -6.64 -19.53
CA ARG A 118 30.57 -6.30 -18.58
C ARG A 118 29.64 -5.24 -19.16
N TYR A 119 28.36 -5.56 -19.24
CA TYR A 119 27.29 -4.67 -19.67
C TYR A 119 26.43 -4.30 -18.46
N LEU A 120 26.23 -3.01 -18.20
CA LEU A 120 25.47 -2.54 -17.04
C LEU A 120 24.30 -1.65 -17.48
N PHE A 121 23.09 -2.19 -17.41
CA PHE A 121 21.86 -1.44 -17.60
C PHE A 121 21.56 -0.56 -16.39
N TYR A 122 21.39 0.75 -16.62
CA TYR A 122 21.02 1.72 -15.60
C TYR A 122 19.91 2.65 -16.08
N GLY A 123 19.24 3.34 -15.15
CA GLY A 123 18.09 4.19 -15.47
C GLY A 123 17.04 4.17 -14.37
N VAL A 124 16.06 5.07 -14.47
CA VAL A 124 15.02 5.28 -13.46
C VAL A 124 14.17 4.03 -13.20
N THR A 125 13.58 3.89 -12.01
CA THR A 125 12.67 2.77 -11.70
C THR A 125 11.52 2.70 -12.69
N GLY A 126 11.18 1.48 -13.11
CA GLY A 126 10.11 1.22 -14.07
C GLY A 126 10.49 1.44 -15.54
N SER A 127 11.69 1.93 -15.86
CA SER A 127 12.12 2.20 -17.24
C SER A 127 12.29 0.96 -18.12
N GLY A 128 12.21 -0.26 -17.57
CA GLY A 128 12.28 -1.52 -18.34
C GLY A 128 13.63 -2.26 -18.32
N LYS A 129 14.56 -1.87 -17.42
CA LYS A 129 15.91 -2.49 -17.30
C LYS A 129 15.89 -4.02 -17.25
N THR A 130 15.10 -4.61 -16.33
CA THR A 130 14.99 -6.07 -16.19
C THR A 130 14.47 -6.73 -17.46
N MET A 131 13.51 -6.11 -18.16
CA MET A 131 12.99 -6.66 -19.41
C MET A 131 14.03 -6.60 -20.54
N SER A 132 14.86 -5.54 -20.59
CA SER A 132 16.00 -5.46 -21.51
C SER A 132 17.08 -6.50 -21.20
N LEU A 133 17.35 -6.78 -19.92
CA LEU A 133 18.20 -7.90 -19.49
C LEU A 133 17.63 -9.23 -19.98
N CYS A 134 16.34 -9.51 -19.72
CA CYS A 134 15.68 -10.74 -20.15
C CYS A 134 15.71 -10.91 -21.68
N HIS A 135 15.65 -9.83 -22.44
CA HIS A 135 15.78 -9.87 -23.90
C HIS A 135 17.18 -10.33 -24.33
N ALA A 136 18.23 -9.76 -23.74
CA ALA A 136 19.61 -10.19 -24.00
C ALA A 136 19.86 -11.64 -23.56
N VAL A 137 19.27 -12.06 -22.42
CA VAL A 137 19.31 -13.44 -21.93
C VAL A 137 18.61 -14.40 -22.90
N HIS A 138 17.47 -14.00 -23.46
CA HIS A 138 16.76 -14.78 -24.47
C HIS A 138 17.60 -14.98 -25.73
N PHE A 139 18.30 -13.94 -26.20
CA PHE A 139 19.29 -14.06 -27.27
C PHE A 139 20.39 -15.08 -26.94
N CYS A 140 21.04 -14.98 -25.77
CA CYS A 140 22.09 -15.93 -25.39
C CYS A 140 21.57 -17.38 -25.38
N TYR A 141 20.36 -17.60 -24.87
CA TYR A 141 19.74 -18.92 -24.85
C TYR A 141 19.49 -19.48 -26.26
N THR A 142 18.93 -18.68 -27.18
CA THR A 142 18.66 -19.12 -28.56
C THR A 142 19.95 -19.34 -29.34
N GLN A 143 21.02 -18.61 -29.01
CA GLN A 143 22.36 -18.81 -29.59
C GLN A 143 23.14 -19.99 -28.98
N GLY A 144 22.53 -20.79 -28.11
CA GLY A 144 23.17 -22.00 -27.59
C GLY A 144 24.20 -21.74 -26.47
N TRP A 145 24.04 -20.67 -25.69
CA TRP A 145 24.92 -20.39 -24.55
C TRP A 145 24.45 -21.11 -23.29
N VAL A 146 25.38 -21.34 -22.36
CA VAL A 146 25.09 -21.66 -20.96
C VAL A 146 24.65 -20.37 -20.27
N VAL A 147 23.45 -20.37 -19.69
CA VAL A 147 22.86 -19.18 -19.06
C VAL A 147 22.91 -19.33 -17.55
N LEU A 148 23.66 -18.44 -16.91
CA LEU A 148 23.71 -18.29 -15.46
C LEU A 148 22.92 -17.04 -15.09
N HIS A 149 21.64 -17.22 -14.75
CA HIS A 149 20.73 -16.12 -14.45
C HIS A 149 20.45 -16.00 -12.95
N ILE A 150 20.57 -14.79 -12.42
CA ILE A 150 20.19 -14.39 -11.07
C ILE A 150 19.10 -13.33 -11.20
N PRO A 151 17.83 -13.73 -11.06
CA PRO A 151 16.68 -12.87 -11.38
C PRO A 151 16.49 -11.68 -10.44
N ASP A 152 17.03 -11.74 -9.23
CA ASP A 152 17.11 -10.62 -8.29
C ASP A 152 18.18 -10.91 -7.23
N ALA A 153 19.31 -10.23 -7.31
CA ALA A 153 20.41 -10.38 -6.36
C ALA A 153 20.05 -9.89 -4.94
N HIS A 154 19.03 -9.04 -4.77
CA HIS A 154 18.61 -8.58 -3.46
C HIS A 154 18.00 -9.70 -2.61
N LEU A 155 17.46 -10.76 -3.22
CA LEU A 155 16.96 -11.94 -2.51
C LEU A 155 18.08 -12.74 -1.83
N TRP A 156 19.34 -12.54 -2.22
CA TRP A 156 20.49 -13.18 -1.59
C TRP A 156 21.05 -12.37 -0.42
N VAL A 157 20.68 -11.10 -0.26
CA VAL A 157 21.12 -10.24 0.85
C VAL A 157 19.98 -9.80 1.77
N LYS A 158 18.77 -10.35 1.55
CA LYS A 158 17.56 -10.06 2.34
C LYS A 158 16.72 -11.30 2.62
N ASN A 159 15.93 -11.22 3.68
CA ASN A 159 14.87 -12.19 4.01
C ASN A 159 15.37 -13.65 3.99
N CYS A 160 16.61 -13.86 4.44
CA CYS A 160 17.22 -15.18 4.49
C CYS A 160 16.55 -16.01 5.59
N LYS A 161 15.85 -17.07 5.19
CA LYS A 161 15.10 -17.96 6.10
C LYS A 161 15.99 -18.87 6.92
N GLU A 162 17.13 -19.27 6.37
CA GLU A 162 18.08 -20.19 6.98
C GLU A 162 19.50 -19.74 6.63
N LEU A 163 20.27 -19.42 7.66
CA LEU A 163 21.66 -18.98 7.57
C LEU A 163 22.50 -19.94 8.41
N LEU A 164 23.51 -20.56 7.81
CA LEU A 164 24.38 -21.52 8.49
C LEU A 164 25.83 -21.06 8.40
N PRO A 165 26.68 -21.29 9.41
CA PRO A 165 28.13 -21.15 9.25
C PRO A 165 28.63 -22.08 8.14
N SER A 166 29.50 -21.58 7.26
CA SER A 166 29.98 -22.39 6.14
C SER A 166 30.88 -23.53 6.62
N SER A 167 30.61 -24.73 6.12
CA SER A 167 31.45 -25.92 6.41
C SER A 167 32.83 -25.86 5.77
N TYR A 168 33.02 -25.02 4.75
CA TYR A 168 34.28 -24.85 4.03
C TYR A 168 35.11 -23.69 4.59
N ASN A 169 34.48 -22.59 5.01
CA ASN A 169 35.16 -21.45 5.60
C ASN A 169 34.38 -20.87 6.79
N SER A 170 34.93 -21.00 7.99
CA SER A 170 34.32 -20.52 9.24
C SER A 170 34.07 -19.01 9.30
N SER A 171 34.69 -18.21 8.42
CA SER A 171 34.44 -16.76 8.32
C SER A 171 33.26 -16.40 7.40
N ARG A 172 32.52 -17.38 6.87
CA ARG A 172 31.41 -17.17 5.95
C ARG A 172 30.15 -17.87 6.39
N PHE A 173 29.03 -17.44 5.81
CA PHE A 173 27.72 -18.00 6.01
C PHE A 173 27.11 -18.52 4.71
N ASP A 174 26.56 -19.72 4.80
CA ASP A 174 25.85 -20.42 3.74
C ASP A 174 24.36 -20.12 3.80
N GLN A 175 23.74 -20.09 2.62
CA GLN A 175 22.34 -19.76 2.39
C GLN A 175 21.66 -20.92 1.64
N PRO A 176 21.48 -22.06 2.32
CA PRO A 176 21.21 -23.33 1.67
C PRO A 176 19.90 -23.36 0.87
N LEU A 177 18.86 -22.67 1.33
CA LEU A 177 17.56 -22.63 0.65
C LEU A 177 17.63 -21.82 -0.66
N GLN A 178 18.29 -20.66 -0.64
CA GLN A 178 18.52 -19.82 -1.82
C GLN A 178 19.38 -20.56 -2.84
N ALA A 179 20.44 -21.23 -2.37
CA ALA A 179 21.34 -22.02 -3.19
C ALA A 179 20.63 -23.19 -3.87
N THR A 180 19.85 -23.98 -3.12
CA THR A 180 19.07 -25.11 -3.68
C THR A 180 18.01 -24.63 -4.68
N ALA A 181 17.31 -23.53 -4.38
CA ALA A 181 16.33 -22.96 -5.32
C ALA A 181 16.99 -22.52 -6.63
N TRP A 182 18.16 -21.87 -6.53
CA TRP A 182 18.93 -21.45 -7.69
C TRP A 182 19.46 -22.65 -8.49
N LEU A 183 19.97 -23.70 -7.83
CA LEU A 183 20.46 -24.91 -8.50
C LEU A 183 19.36 -25.62 -9.30
N ARG A 184 18.14 -25.67 -8.78
CA ARG A 184 16.98 -26.22 -9.51
C ARG A 184 16.70 -25.43 -10.78
N ASN A 185 16.72 -24.11 -10.71
CA ASN A 185 16.52 -23.24 -11.88
C ASN A 185 17.65 -23.40 -12.89
N PHE A 186 18.89 -23.39 -12.40
CA PHE A 186 20.07 -23.60 -13.22
C PHE A 186 20.03 -24.94 -13.96
N LYS A 187 19.56 -26.00 -13.27
CA LYS A 187 19.37 -27.33 -13.85
C LYS A 187 18.38 -27.30 -15.02
N ILE A 188 17.20 -26.71 -14.81
CA ILE A 188 16.14 -26.61 -15.81
C ILE A 188 16.63 -25.83 -17.05
N THR A 189 17.29 -24.69 -16.84
CA THR A 189 17.73 -23.83 -17.95
C THR A 189 18.87 -24.44 -18.77
N ASN A 190 19.75 -25.20 -18.14
CA ASN A 190 20.99 -25.67 -18.78
C ASN A 190 21.07 -27.18 -18.94
N GLU A 191 19.96 -27.91 -18.83
CA GLU A 191 19.90 -29.38 -18.87
C GLU A 191 20.73 -29.98 -20.03
N ARG A 192 20.65 -29.37 -21.22
CA ARG A 192 21.39 -29.76 -22.44
C ARG A 192 22.92 -29.74 -22.33
N PHE A 193 23.48 -29.06 -21.32
CA PHE A 193 24.93 -28.94 -21.08
C PHE A 193 25.42 -29.76 -19.88
N LEU A 194 24.53 -30.12 -18.95
CA LEU A 194 24.92 -30.71 -17.67
C LEU A 194 25.62 -32.07 -17.81
N SER A 195 25.28 -32.85 -18.84
CA SER A 195 25.95 -34.13 -19.13
C SER A 195 27.28 -33.96 -19.88
N LYS A 196 27.43 -32.85 -20.61
CA LYS A 196 28.55 -32.56 -21.51
C LYS A 196 29.74 -31.94 -20.78
N ILE A 197 29.48 -30.97 -19.89
CA ILE A 197 30.52 -30.30 -19.12
C ILE A 197 31.02 -31.27 -18.04
N LYS A 198 32.32 -31.52 -18.01
CA LYS A 198 32.96 -32.39 -17.03
C LYS A 198 33.68 -31.57 -15.97
N ILE A 199 33.58 -31.99 -14.73
CA ILE A 199 34.20 -31.31 -13.60
C ILE A 199 35.72 -31.52 -13.65
N LYS A 200 36.52 -30.45 -13.48
CA LYS A 200 38.00 -30.48 -13.62
C LYS A 200 38.76 -30.69 -12.32
N GLN A 201 38.07 -30.77 -11.19
CA GLN A 201 38.68 -31.07 -9.91
C GLN A 201 37.74 -31.87 -9.02
N ARG A 202 38.32 -32.61 -8.06
CA ARG A 202 37.55 -33.31 -7.03
C ARG A 202 36.96 -32.31 -6.02
N TYR A 203 35.69 -32.50 -5.66
CA TYR A 203 35.02 -31.75 -4.58
C TYR A 203 34.65 -32.68 -3.44
N THR A 204 35.04 -32.34 -2.21
CA THR A 204 34.73 -33.12 -1.02
C THR A 204 33.68 -32.39 -0.18
N TRP A 205 32.52 -33.02 0.04
CA TRP A 205 31.39 -32.44 0.77
C TRP A 205 31.41 -32.85 2.24
N THR A 206 31.78 -34.09 2.51
CA THR A 206 31.94 -34.65 3.86
C THR A 206 33.09 -35.64 3.88
N LYS A 207 33.44 -36.18 5.06
CA LYS A 207 34.44 -37.25 5.20
C LYS A 207 34.13 -38.52 4.38
N ARG A 208 32.88 -38.71 3.95
CA ARG A 208 32.41 -39.92 3.23
C ARG A 208 31.86 -39.63 1.83
N GLU A 209 31.64 -38.36 1.49
CA GLU A 209 31.01 -37.97 0.21
C GLU A 209 31.91 -37.01 -0.57
N SER A 210 32.26 -37.39 -1.80
CA SER A 210 32.98 -36.57 -2.76
C SER A 210 32.41 -36.74 -4.17
N THR A 211 32.52 -35.70 -4.98
CA THR A 211 32.30 -35.75 -6.42
C THR A 211 33.66 -35.76 -7.10
N GLU A 212 33.97 -36.85 -7.78
CA GLU A 212 35.27 -37.06 -8.42
C GLU A 212 35.44 -36.23 -9.70
N GLU A 213 36.69 -35.96 -10.06
CA GLU A 213 37.06 -35.32 -11.32
C GLU A 213 36.55 -36.15 -12.52
N GLY A 214 36.18 -35.47 -13.60
CA GLY A 214 35.68 -36.10 -14.83
C GLY A 214 34.19 -36.46 -14.79
N ARG A 215 33.52 -36.35 -13.65
CA ARG A 215 32.06 -36.54 -13.56
C ARG A 215 31.30 -35.40 -14.26
N PRO A 216 30.08 -35.64 -14.76
CA PRO A 216 29.26 -34.59 -15.36
C PRO A 216 28.88 -33.49 -14.36
N LEU A 217 28.81 -32.24 -14.82
CA LEU A 217 28.39 -31.08 -14.03
C LEU A 217 26.97 -31.28 -13.45
N GLY A 218 26.10 -32.01 -14.13
CA GLY A 218 24.77 -32.36 -13.64
C GLY A 218 24.76 -33.12 -12.32
N GLU A 219 25.74 -34.00 -12.09
CA GLU A 219 25.84 -34.74 -10.82
C GLU A 219 26.22 -33.83 -9.66
N LEU A 220 27.08 -32.84 -9.92
CA LEU A 220 27.41 -31.80 -8.95
C LEU A 220 26.17 -30.98 -8.59
N VAL A 221 25.37 -30.60 -9.58
CA VAL A 221 24.10 -29.87 -9.36
C VAL A 221 23.11 -30.72 -8.56
N ASP A 222 22.96 -32.00 -8.90
CA ASP A 222 22.05 -32.92 -8.20
C ASP A 222 22.47 -33.20 -6.75
N GLN A 223 23.78 -33.22 -6.48
CA GLN A 223 24.32 -33.27 -5.12
C GLN A 223 23.86 -32.05 -4.30
N GLY A 224 23.94 -30.83 -4.85
CA GLY A 224 23.49 -29.64 -4.13
C GLY A 224 21.96 -29.51 -3.99
N ILE A 225 21.19 -30.12 -4.91
CA ILE A 225 19.73 -30.16 -4.80
C ILE A 225 19.27 -31.17 -3.73
N SER A 226 19.93 -32.33 -3.66
CA SER A 226 19.59 -33.41 -2.71
C SER A 226 20.14 -33.15 -1.31
N ARG A 227 21.33 -32.54 -1.20
CA ARG A 227 21.99 -32.19 0.07
C ARG A 227 21.94 -30.68 0.29
N VAL A 228 20.84 -30.24 0.90
CA VAL A 228 20.57 -28.82 1.18
C VAL A 228 21.69 -28.15 1.97
N LYS A 229 22.35 -28.84 2.92
CA LYS A 229 23.42 -28.23 3.74
C LYS A 229 24.68 -27.83 2.97
N SER A 230 25.03 -28.55 1.91
CA SER A 230 26.21 -28.26 1.07
C SER A 230 25.87 -27.47 -0.18
N SER A 231 24.61 -27.05 -0.35
CA SER A 231 24.15 -26.47 -1.62
C SER A 231 24.83 -25.15 -1.94
N SER A 232 25.19 -24.34 -0.94
CA SER A 232 25.92 -23.07 -1.14
C SER A 232 27.34 -23.30 -1.70
N ASP A 233 28.04 -24.30 -1.16
CA ASP A 233 29.36 -24.72 -1.67
C ASP A 233 29.25 -25.35 -3.07
N VAL A 234 28.17 -26.07 -3.36
CA VAL A 234 27.90 -26.60 -4.71
C VAL A 234 27.68 -25.47 -5.70
N VAL A 235 26.95 -24.40 -5.35
CA VAL A 235 26.82 -23.21 -6.20
C VAL A 235 28.18 -22.60 -6.49
N ALA A 236 29.04 -22.47 -5.47
CA ALA A 236 30.40 -21.99 -5.63
C ALA A 236 31.22 -22.86 -6.60
N ALA A 237 31.12 -24.18 -6.47
CA ALA A 237 31.77 -25.14 -7.35
C ALA A 237 31.28 -25.03 -8.80
N VAL A 238 29.96 -24.95 -9.02
CA VAL A 238 29.37 -24.76 -10.36
C VAL A 238 29.86 -23.46 -11.00
N MET A 239 29.83 -22.34 -10.26
CA MET A 239 30.33 -21.05 -10.76
C MET A 239 31.83 -21.13 -11.12
N LYS A 240 32.61 -21.83 -10.30
CA LYS A 240 34.06 -22.02 -10.54
C LYS A 240 34.32 -22.84 -11.80
N GLU A 241 33.68 -23.99 -11.96
CA GLU A 241 33.84 -24.85 -13.15
C GLU A 241 33.45 -24.11 -14.43
N LEU A 242 32.32 -23.42 -14.43
CA LEU A 242 31.85 -22.67 -15.61
C LEU A 242 32.82 -21.54 -15.99
N ARG A 243 33.31 -20.79 -15.00
CA ARG A 243 34.28 -19.70 -15.19
C ARG A 243 35.61 -20.22 -15.74
N GLN A 244 36.07 -21.37 -15.27
CA GLN A 244 37.36 -21.95 -15.67
C GLN A 244 37.33 -22.64 -17.04
N GLN A 245 36.17 -23.13 -17.48
CA GLN A 245 36.06 -23.91 -18.72
C GLN A 245 35.46 -23.10 -19.89
N SER A 246 34.78 -21.99 -19.62
CA SER A 246 34.22 -21.11 -20.65
C SER A 246 35.32 -20.64 -21.63
N GLY A 247 35.05 -20.72 -22.94
CA GLY A 247 35.98 -20.29 -23.98
C GLY A 247 37.17 -21.22 -24.25
N HIS A 248 37.36 -22.27 -23.44
CA HIS A 248 38.40 -23.26 -23.70
C HIS A 248 37.95 -24.29 -24.75
N PRO A 249 38.86 -24.79 -25.60
CA PRO A 249 38.53 -25.79 -26.63
C PRO A 249 37.85 -27.05 -26.08
N GLU A 250 38.21 -27.46 -24.86
CA GLU A 250 37.64 -28.63 -24.18
C GLU A 250 36.24 -28.39 -23.61
N GLY A 251 35.88 -27.13 -23.29
CA GLY A 251 34.57 -26.78 -22.73
C GLY A 251 33.48 -26.70 -23.80
N ASN A 252 33.82 -26.20 -24.99
CA ASN A 252 32.90 -26.03 -26.13
C ASN A 252 31.53 -25.42 -25.77
N PHE A 253 31.53 -24.41 -24.90
CA PHE A 253 30.35 -23.59 -24.60
C PHE A 253 30.74 -22.14 -24.39
N ARG A 254 29.75 -21.26 -24.56
CA ARG A 254 29.83 -19.85 -24.16
C ARG A 254 29.00 -19.62 -22.90
N LEU A 255 29.46 -18.72 -22.03
CA LEU A 255 28.80 -18.44 -20.76
C LEU A 255 28.18 -17.03 -20.74
N ALA A 256 26.89 -16.96 -20.43
CA ALA A 256 26.19 -15.70 -20.16
C ALA A 256 25.92 -15.59 -18.66
N VAL A 257 26.51 -14.61 -17.99
CA VAL A 257 26.28 -14.31 -16.57
C VAL A 257 25.31 -13.13 -16.48
N ALA A 258 24.06 -13.39 -16.12
CA ALA A 258 23.00 -12.40 -16.06
C ALA A 258 22.57 -12.12 -14.62
N VAL A 259 22.67 -10.87 -14.14
CA VAL A 259 22.33 -10.50 -12.76
C VAL A 259 21.45 -9.26 -12.72
N ASP A 260 20.21 -9.40 -12.26
CA ASP A 260 19.32 -8.26 -12.01
C ASP A 260 19.59 -7.67 -10.61
N GLY A 261 19.74 -6.35 -10.53
CA GLY A 261 20.01 -5.64 -9.27
C GLY A 261 21.41 -5.91 -8.70
N VAL A 262 22.45 -5.93 -9.54
CA VAL A 262 23.83 -6.32 -9.18
C VAL A 262 24.42 -5.48 -8.03
N ASN A 263 23.93 -4.26 -7.83
CA ASN A 263 24.33 -3.40 -6.72
C ASN A 263 23.99 -3.98 -5.33
N ALA A 264 23.10 -4.97 -5.23
CA ALA A 264 22.87 -5.74 -4.02
C ALA A 264 24.15 -6.36 -3.44
N LEU A 265 25.12 -6.68 -4.30
CA LEU A 265 26.31 -7.41 -3.89
C LEU A 265 27.26 -6.59 -3.06
N TRP A 266 27.20 -5.25 -3.07
CA TRP A 266 28.06 -4.35 -2.28
C TRP A 266 27.29 -3.45 -1.32
N GLY A 267 25.96 -3.38 -1.44
CA GLY A 267 25.07 -2.64 -0.54
C GLY A 267 24.87 -3.33 0.82
N LYS A 268 24.20 -2.67 1.77
CA LYS A 268 23.94 -3.25 3.10
C LYS A 268 22.98 -4.45 3.02
N SER A 269 23.26 -5.52 3.76
CA SER A 269 22.38 -6.68 3.92
C SER A 269 21.38 -6.45 5.07
N THR A 270 20.18 -7.05 5.00
CA THR A 270 19.23 -7.11 6.15
C THR A 270 19.40 -8.36 7.00
N ILE A 271 20.34 -9.25 6.64
CA ILE A 271 20.58 -10.51 7.31
C ILE A 271 21.37 -10.26 8.60
N LYS A 272 20.95 -10.90 9.70
CA LYS A 272 21.60 -10.77 11.01
C LYS A 272 22.24 -12.10 11.42
N LYS A 273 23.40 -12.01 12.09
CA LYS A 273 24.07 -13.13 12.77
C LYS A 273 23.30 -13.51 14.04
N GLU A 274 23.69 -14.61 14.69
CA GLU A 274 23.10 -15.05 15.96
C GLU A 274 23.22 -13.99 17.07
N ASP A 275 24.31 -13.23 17.09
CA ASP A 275 24.54 -12.11 18.01
C ASP A 275 23.77 -10.82 17.64
N LYS A 276 22.89 -10.88 16.63
CA LYS A 276 22.09 -9.79 16.06
C LYS A 276 22.88 -8.71 15.32
N SER A 277 24.20 -8.85 15.16
CA SER A 277 24.99 -7.98 14.29
C SER A 277 24.63 -8.21 12.81
N ALA A 278 24.84 -7.20 11.97
CA ALA A 278 24.57 -7.32 10.54
C ALA A 278 25.62 -8.21 9.86
N VAL A 279 25.20 -9.06 8.93
CA VAL A 279 26.09 -9.82 8.05
C VAL A 279 26.48 -8.92 6.88
N ASP A 280 27.78 -8.66 6.69
CA ASP A 280 28.24 -7.98 5.47
C ASP A 280 28.04 -8.92 4.27
N PRO A 281 27.59 -8.42 3.10
CA PRO A 281 27.42 -9.28 1.92
C PRO A 281 28.67 -10.09 1.55
N GLU A 282 29.87 -9.62 1.86
CA GLU A 282 31.11 -10.36 1.62
C GLU A 282 31.27 -11.63 2.48
N GLU A 283 30.59 -11.67 3.62
CA GLU A 283 30.53 -12.84 4.50
C GLU A 283 29.55 -13.92 3.98
N LEU A 284 28.75 -13.64 2.94
CA LEU A 284 27.81 -14.60 2.37
C LEU A 284 28.47 -15.40 1.24
N THR A 285 28.44 -16.73 1.32
CA THR A 285 29.09 -17.63 0.34
C THR A 285 28.58 -17.41 -1.08
N LEU A 286 27.27 -17.22 -1.28
CA LEU A 286 26.68 -17.00 -2.60
C LEU A 286 27.14 -15.67 -3.23
N VAL A 287 27.10 -14.59 -2.45
CA VAL A 287 27.52 -13.25 -2.89
C VAL A 287 29.00 -13.22 -3.20
N TYR A 288 29.82 -13.79 -2.32
CA TYR A 288 31.28 -13.85 -2.49
C TYR A 288 31.68 -14.56 -3.80
N ASN A 289 31.07 -15.71 -4.10
CA ASN A 289 31.38 -16.45 -5.33
C ASN A 289 30.81 -15.79 -6.58
N LEU A 290 29.65 -15.12 -6.47
CA LEU A 290 29.14 -14.32 -7.58
C LEU A 290 30.04 -13.12 -7.90
N ARG A 291 30.54 -12.40 -6.89
CA ARG A 291 31.52 -11.31 -7.11
C ARG A 291 32.77 -11.80 -7.83
N LYS A 292 33.24 -13.03 -7.56
CA LYS A 292 34.35 -13.65 -8.31
C LYS A 292 33.98 -13.89 -9.77
N LEU A 293 32.78 -14.37 -10.04
CA LEU A 293 32.31 -14.60 -11.40
C LEU A 293 32.13 -13.31 -12.20
N LEU A 294 31.82 -12.20 -11.52
CA LEU A 294 31.74 -10.87 -12.14
C LEU A 294 33.12 -10.25 -12.43
N LYS A 295 34.23 -10.88 -12.05
CA LYS A 295 35.57 -10.44 -12.46
C LYS A 295 35.76 -10.63 -13.97
N ASN A 296 36.42 -9.68 -14.62
CA ASN A 296 36.74 -9.70 -16.05
C ASN A 296 38.05 -10.48 -16.33
N ASP A 297 38.21 -11.65 -15.71
CA ASP A 297 39.44 -12.45 -15.75
C ASP A 297 39.22 -13.85 -16.35
N TRP A 298 38.12 -14.04 -17.07
CA TRP A 298 37.77 -15.27 -17.78
C TRP A 298 37.25 -14.93 -19.18
N ILE A 299 37.33 -15.88 -20.11
CA ILE A 299 37.05 -15.68 -21.53
C ILE A 299 35.82 -16.48 -22.01
N GLY A 300 35.42 -16.32 -23.27
CA GLY A 300 34.38 -17.15 -23.87
C GLY A 300 32.95 -16.81 -23.46
N GLY A 301 32.70 -15.62 -22.90
CA GLY A 301 31.35 -15.24 -22.47
C GLY A 301 31.13 -13.75 -22.27
N ALA A 302 30.02 -13.43 -21.60
CA ALA A 302 29.58 -12.05 -21.34
C ALA A 302 28.91 -11.94 -19.96
N ILE A 303 29.07 -10.78 -19.32
CA ILE A 303 28.44 -10.42 -18.06
C ILE A 303 27.41 -9.33 -18.34
N ILE A 304 26.13 -9.60 -18.07
CA ILE A 304 25.02 -8.70 -18.37
C ILE A 304 24.29 -8.40 -17.06
N THR A 305 24.28 -7.15 -16.65
CA THR A 305 23.83 -6.77 -15.31
C THR A 305 22.91 -5.57 -15.35
N THR A 306 22.08 -5.41 -14.33
CA THR A 306 21.27 -4.21 -14.13
C THR A 306 21.52 -3.61 -12.76
N LEU A 307 21.29 -2.30 -12.65
CA LEU A 307 21.14 -1.64 -11.36
C LEU A 307 19.67 -1.62 -10.96
N SER A 308 19.41 -1.78 -9.66
CA SER A 308 18.07 -1.65 -9.09
C SER A 308 18.09 -0.73 -7.88
N GLN A 309 17.16 0.23 -7.87
CA GLN A 309 16.84 1.02 -6.68
C GLN A 309 16.01 0.17 -5.70
N THR A 310 15.18 -0.72 -6.24
CA THR A 310 14.34 -1.64 -5.49
C THR A 310 15.23 -2.64 -4.76
N GLY A 311 15.23 -2.55 -3.43
CA GLY A 311 16.03 -3.44 -2.58
C GLY A 311 17.33 -2.82 -2.04
N SER A 312 17.75 -1.64 -2.47
CA SER A 312 18.91 -0.98 -1.84
C SER A 312 18.47 -0.29 -0.53
N LEU A 313 19.04 -0.66 0.62
CA LEU A 313 18.72 -0.01 1.90
C LEU A 313 19.41 1.37 1.95
N TYR A 314 18.67 2.41 2.32
CA TYR A 314 19.19 3.77 2.56
C TYR A 314 19.79 4.51 1.35
N THR A 315 19.53 4.04 0.13
CA THR A 315 19.94 4.74 -1.10
C THR A 315 18.80 5.65 -1.57
N SER A 316 19.11 6.90 -1.93
CA SER A 316 18.11 7.88 -2.38
C SER A 316 17.24 7.34 -3.51
N LYS A 317 15.94 7.64 -3.50
CA LYS A 317 15.03 7.26 -4.60
C LYS A 317 15.33 8.02 -5.91
N SER A 318 16.12 9.10 -5.85
CA SER A 318 16.63 9.79 -7.03
C SER A 318 17.91 9.19 -7.61
N ALA A 319 18.61 8.33 -6.86
CA ALA A 319 19.90 7.77 -7.28
C ALA A 319 19.69 6.62 -8.26
N TYR A 320 20.12 6.76 -9.51
CA TYR A 320 19.99 5.71 -10.54
C TYR A 320 21.26 5.55 -11.39
N LEU A 321 22.25 6.41 -11.18
CA LEU A 321 23.53 6.33 -11.88
C LEU A 321 24.40 5.21 -11.28
N PRO A 322 25.29 4.60 -12.08
CA PRO A 322 26.20 3.56 -11.60
C PRO A 322 27.01 3.94 -10.37
N GLN A 323 27.57 5.14 -10.35
CA GLN A 323 28.38 5.65 -9.24
C GLN A 323 27.57 5.73 -7.93
N GLU A 324 26.31 6.15 -8.02
CA GLU A 324 25.43 6.32 -6.86
C GLU A 324 24.96 4.97 -6.31
N LEU A 325 24.55 4.04 -7.19
CA LEU A 325 23.93 2.79 -6.77
C LEU A 325 24.93 1.69 -6.42
N LEU A 326 26.09 1.62 -7.09
CA LEU A 326 27.14 0.65 -6.75
C LEU A 326 27.95 1.09 -5.52
N GLY A 327 27.97 2.39 -5.23
CA GLY A 327 28.92 3.00 -4.31
C GLY A 327 30.37 2.83 -4.78
N GLU A 328 31.32 3.36 -4.03
CA GLU A 328 32.76 3.31 -4.35
C GLU A 328 33.25 1.87 -4.55
N ARG A 329 33.06 1.00 -3.55
CA ARG A 329 33.49 -0.41 -3.60
C ARG A 329 32.92 -1.18 -4.79
N GLY A 330 31.64 -0.99 -5.09
CA GLY A 330 30.97 -1.70 -6.18
C GLY A 330 31.38 -1.17 -7.55
N PHE A 331 31.56 0.16 -7.65
CA PHE A 331 32.00 0.81 -8.88
C PHE A 331 33.42 0.34 -9.24
N ASP A 332 34.36 0.41 -8.30
CA ASP A 332 35.75 -0.03 -8.51
C ASP A 332 35.85 -1.52 -8.84
N SER A 333 34.97 -2.35 -8.28
CA SER A 333 34.94 -3.79 -8.57
C SER A 333 34.41 -4.11 -9.97
N MET A 334 33.46 -3.31 -10.46
CA MET A 334 32.79 -3.52 -11.74
C MET A 334 33.48 -2.79 -12.89
N ASP A 335 34.32 -1.79 -12.60
CA ASP A 335 35.12 -1.08 -13.59
C ASP A 335 36.20 -2.01 -14.20
N PRO A 336 36.45 -1.96 -15.52
CA PRO A 336 35.66 -1.27 -16.55
C PRO A 336 34.36 -2.03 -16.89
N PHE A 337 33.31 -1.29 -17.19
CA PHE A 337 32.05 -1.81 -17.76
C PHE A 337 31.49 -0.88 -18.82
N ILE A 338 30.62 -1.41 -19.69
CA ILE A 338 29.88 -0.66 -20.71
C ILE A 338 28.55 -0.20 -20.09
N PRO A 339 28.37 1.11 -19.80
CA PRO A 339 27.13 1.63 -19.25
C PRO A 339 26.05 1.72 -20.34
N LEU A 340 24.86 1.20 -20.05
CA LEU A 340 23.73 1.17 -20.98
C LEU A 340 22.53 1.87 -20.35
N SER A 341 22.26 3.09 -20.83
CA SER A 341 21.13 3.88 -20.35
C SER A 341 19.82 3.29 -20.85
N VAL A 342 18.88 3.03 -19.94
CA VAL A 342 17.53 2.56 -20.24
C VAL A 342 16.54 3.68 -19.94
N PRO A 343 16.19 4.51 -20.94
CA PRO A 343 15.25 5.61 -20.76
C PRO A 343 13.82 5.13 -20.58
N ASN A 344 12.93 6.05 -20.18
CA ASN A 344 11.48 5.85 -20.27
C ASN A 344 11.06 5.52 -21.71
N TYR A 345 9.83 5.01 -21.89
CA TYR A 345 9.39 4.59 -23.22
C TYR A 345 9.30 5.80 -24.15
N SER A 346 9.83 5.63 -25.36
CA SER A 346 9.60 6.54 -26.48
C SER A 346 8.10 6.60 -26.81
N GLU A 347 7.72 7.56 -27.64
CA GLU A 347 6.34 7.69 -28.10
C GLU A 347 5.84 6.44 -28.84
N LYS A 348 6.70 5.86 -29.71
CA LYS A 348 6.40 4.63 -30.43
C LYS A 348 6.26 3.42 -29.50
N GLU A 349 7.12 3.30 -28.50
CA GLU A 349 7.05 2.25 -27.48
C GLU A 349 5.78 2.41 -26.61
N PHE A 350 5.44 3.65 -26.23
CA PHE A 350 4.20 3.96 -25.53
C PHE A 350 2.99 3.52 -26.36
N GLU A 351 2.96 3.90 -27.63
CA GLU A 351 1.87 3.61 -28.57
C GLU A 351 1.67 2.11 -28.71
N SER A 352 2.75 1.37 -28.85
CA SER A 352 2.70 -0.07 -29.01
C SER A 352 2.16 -0.76 -27.75
N CYS A 353 2.48 -0.26 -26.56
CA CYS A 353 1.84 -0.70 -25.32
C CYS A 353 0.36 -0.39 -25.27
N TYR A 354 -0.03 0.82 -25.66
CA TYR A 354 -1.43 1.25 -25.67
C TYR A 354 -2.25 0.35 -26.60
N LEU A 355 -1.79 0.14 -27.83
CA LEU A 355 -2.44 -0.73 -28.80
C LEU A 355 -2.48 -2.20 -28.34
N TYR A 356 -1.39 -2.71 -27.75
CA TYR A 356 -1.37 -4.06 -27.17
C TYR A 356 -2.39 -4.23 -26.04
N TYR A 357 -2.56 -3.22 -25.18
CA TYR A 357 -3.54 -3.25 -24.10
C TYR A 357 -4.98 -3.08 -24.61
N THR A 358 -5.20 -2.30 -25.66
CA THR A 358 -6.51 -2.23 -26.32
C THR A 358 -6.87 -3.55 -26.99
N ASP A 359 -5.93 -4.17 -27.72
CA ASP A 359 -6.08 -5.48 -28.38
C ASP A 359 -6.42 -6.59 -27.38
N ARG A 360 -5.76 -6.60 -26.23
CA ARG A 360 -6.01 -7.57 -25.15
C ARG A 360 -7.25 -7.23 -24.30
N ASN A 361 -8.06 -6.25 -24.71
CA ASN A 361 -9.19 -5.72 -23.94
C ASN A 361 -8.83 -5.45 -22.48
N TRP A 362 -7.58 -5.03 -22.27
CA TRP A 362 -7.13 -4.55 -20.99
C TRP A 362 -7.81 -3.20 -20.78
N LEU A 363 -7.61 -2.21 -21.67
CA LEU A 363 -8.27 -0.89 -21.60
C LEU A 363 -9.79 -0.98 -21.83
N GLN A 364 -10.54 -1.13 -20.74
CA GLN A 364 -12.00 -1.34 -20.73
C GLN A 364 -12.81 -0.03 -20.69
N HIS A 365 -12.30 1.02 -20.04
CA HIS A 365 -13.03 2.27 -19.92
C HIS A 365 -13.21 2.97 -21.26
N SER A 366 -14.41 3.44 -21.59
CA SER A 366 -14.73 4.05 -22.89
C SER A 366 -13.85 5.27 -23.21
N GLN A 367 -13.57 6.13 -22.21
CA GLN A 367 -12.69 7.28 -22.37
C GLN A 367 -11.22 6.89 -22.61
N SER A 368 -10.78 5.71 -22.17
CA SER A 368 -9.39 5.27 -22.41
C SER A 368 -9.10 5.02 -23.88
N ARG A 369 -10.15 4.90 -24.72
CA ARG A 369 -10.05 4.67 -26.16
C ARG A 369 -10.14 5.95 -26.99
N THR A 370 -10.34 7.12 -26.37
CA THR A 370 -10.35 8.42 -27.05
C THR A 370 -8.94 9.00 -27.16
N GLU A 371 -8.74 9.94 -28.10
CA GLU A 371 -7.46 10.64 -28.23
C GLU A 371 -7.11 11.47 -27.00
N GLU A 372 -8.13 12.02 -26.32
CA GLU A 372 -7.99 12.75 -25.06
C GLU A 372 -7.55 11.81 -23.93
N GLY A 373 -8.21 10.66 -23.76
CA GLY A 373 -7.83 9.69 -22.73
C GLY A 373 -6.45 9.08 -22.99
N LYS A 374 -6.06 8.91 -24.25
CA LYS A 374 -4.70 8.51 -24.63
C LYS A 374 -3.66 9.57 -24.25
N LYS A 375 -3.91 10.86 -24.52
CA LYS A 375 -3.04 11.97 -24.08
C LYS A 375 -2.92 12.05 -22.56
N GLU A 376 -4.02 11.81 -21.85
CA GLU A 376 -4.06 11.72 -20.40
C GLU A 376 -3.23 10.55 -19.88
N LEU A 377 -3.34 9.36 -20.47
CA LEU A 377 -2.49 8.20 -20.15
C LEU A 377 -1.00 8.48 -20.39
N VAL A 378 -0.65 9.24 -21.44
CA VAL A 378 0.73 9.70 -21.70
C VAL A 378 1.20 10.64 -20.59
N PHE A 379 0.39 11.63 -20.24
CA PHE A 379 0.69 12.63 -19.21
C PHE A 379 0.87 11.98 -17.83
N LEU A 380 -0.10 11.20 -17.37
CA LEU A 380 -0.10 10.55 -16.05
C LEU A 380 1.05 9.56 -15.89
N SER A 381 1.38 8.81 -16.95
CA SER A 381 2.47 7.84 -16.88
C SER A 381 3.84 8.44 -17.12
N ASN A 382 3.93 9.65 -17.70
CA ASN A 382 5.17 10.21 -18.26
C ASN A 382 5.94 9.18 -19.11
N ARG A 383 5.20 8.37 -19.86
CA ARG A 383 5.69 7.22 -20.63
C ARG A 383 6.53 6.21 -19.81
N ASN A 384 6.33 6.16 -18.50
CA ASN A 384 6.90 5.14 -17.62
C ASN A 384 5.96 3.92 -17.54
N PRO A 385 6.39 2.73 -17.99
CA PRO A 385 5.58 1.51 -18.00
C PRO A 385 5.04 1.08 -16.64
N SER A 386 5.76 1.38 -15.56
CA SER A 386 5.36 0.96 -14.20
C SER A 386 4.12 1.69 -13.68
N ILE A 387 3.85 2.89 -14.19
CA ILE A 387 2.74 3.79 -13.82
C ILE A 387 1.46 3.48 -14.63
N LYS A 388 1.54 2.68 -15.71
CA LYS A 388 0.43 2.49 -16.67
C LYS A 388 -0.62 1.43 -16.31
N GLN A 389 -0.47 0.64 -15.25
CA GLN A 389 -1.38 -0.50 -15.00
C GLN A 389 -2.31 -0.42 -13.79
N PRO A 390 -2.26 0.54 -12.85
CA PRO A 390 -3.36 0.71 -11.90
C PRO A 390 -4.69 1.15 -12.56
N TRP A 391 -4.67 1.63 -13.81
CA TRP A 391 -5.80 2.35 -14.43
C TRP A 391 -6.88 1.47 -15.10
N ILE A 392 -6.84 0.14 -14.96
CA ILE A 392 -7.47 -0.77 -15.94
C ILE A 392 -8.41 -1.83 -15.32
N VAL A 393 -8.86 -1.67 -14.07
CA VAL A 393 -9.94 -2.50 -13.52
C VAL A 393 -10.91 -1.62 -12.76
N ALA A 394 -11.66 -0.79 -13.49
CA ALA A 394 -12.79 -0.03 -12.95
C ALA A 394 -13.76 0.32 -14.08
N ALA A 395 -14.57 -0.65 -14.50
CA ALA A 395 -15.91 -0.46 -15.09
C ALA A 395 -16.38 -1.79 -15.68
N ASP A 396 -17.22 -2.52 -14.93
CA ASP A 396 -18.34 -3.28 -15.51
C ASP A 396 -19.23 -3.84 -14.39
N ASN A 397 -20.41 -3.24 -14.23
CA ASN A 397 -21.72 -3.91 -14.17
C ASN A 397 -22.80 -3.02 -13.53
N MET A 398 -23.38 -2.12 -14.34
CA MET A 398 -24.78 -1.70 -14.19
C MET A 398 -25.45 -1.82 -15.55
N GLY A 399 -26.49 -2.66 -15.65
CA GLY A 399 -27.30 -2.74 -16.87
C GLY A 399 -28.16 -3.99 -17.02
N GLY A 400 -29.29 -4.03 -16.30
CA GLY A 400 -30.61 -4.52 -16.75
C GLY A 400 -30.83 -6.00 -17.09
N LEU A 401 -31.80 -6.64 -16.41
CA LEU A 401 -33.07 -7.13 -17.00
C LEU A 401 -33.98 -7.76 -15.91
N LEU A 402 -35.26 -7.37 -15.94
CA LEU A 402 -36.39 -7.94 -15.17
C LEU A 402 -36.73 -9.37 -15.66
N PRO A 403 -37.38 -10.23 -14.84
CA PRO A 403 -38.85 -10.28 -14.83
C PRO A 403 -39.53 -10.53 -13.47
N SER A 404 -40.83 -10.27 -13.50
CA SER A 404 -41.89 -10.26 -12.46
C SER A 404 -42.20 -11.61 -11.74
N PRO A 405 -43.09 -11.60 -10.72
CA PRO A 405 -43.09 -12.49 -9.55
C PRO A 405 -44.04 -13.70 -9.69
N VAL A 406 -43.95 -14.66 -8.75
CA VAL A 406 -45.04 -15.43 -8.11
C VAL A 406 -44.43 -16.64 -7.37
N PHE A 407 -44.44 -16.67 -6.03
CA PHE A 407 -45.17 -17.67 -5.22
C PHE A 407 -45.00 -17.42 -3.71
N LEU A 408 -46.13 -17.55 -3.03
CA LEU A 408 -46.39 -17.28 -1.62
C LEU A 408 -46.04 -18.48 -0.71
N LEU A 409 -45.65 -18.15 0.53
CA LEU A 409 -45.99 -18.79 1.82
C LEU A 409 -45.71 -20.30 2.04
N CYS A 410 -45.01 -20.62 3.14
CA CYS A 410 -45.67 -21.18 4.32
C CYS A 410 -44.79 -21.12 5.59
N ILE A 411 -45.51 -20.84 6.68
CA ILE A 411 -45.12 -20.60 8.07
C ILE A 411 -44.77 -21.92 8.78
N PHE A 412 -43.82 -21.90 9.73
CA PHE A 412 -43.97 -22.65 10.98
C PHE A 412 -43.49 -21.83 12.17
N ILE A 413 -44.43 -21.57 13.07
CA ILE A 413 -44.27 -21.05 14.42
C ILE A 413 -43.91 -22.22 15.33
N ALA A 414 -42.89 -22.06 16.16
CA ALA A 414 -42.81 -22.74 17.46
C ALA A 414 -42.30 -21.72 18.48
N ALA A 415 -43.22 -21.25 19.31
CA ALA A 415 -42.92 -20.47 20.50
C ALA A 415 -42.68 -21.44 21.66
N GLU A 416 -41.53 -21.33 22.33
CA GLU A 416 -41.41 -21.76 23.72
C GLU A 416 -41.09 -20.53 24.57
N VAL A 417 -41.98 -20.33 25.55
CA VAL A 417 -41.90 -19.31 26.59
C VAL A 417 -41.01 -19.87 27.70
N ILE A 418 -39.87 -19.24 27.94
CA ILE A 418 -39.12 -19.36 29.20
C ILE A 418 -38.97 -17.96 29.80
N LEU A 419 -39.17 -17.92 31.13
CA LEU A 419 -39.38 -16.76 31.98
C LEU A 419 -38.29 -15.68 31.93
N CYS A 420 -38.74 -14.45 32.20
CA CYS A 420 -38.00 -13.18 32.21
C CYS A 420 -36.72 -13.15 33.04
N SER A 421 -35.61 -12.85 32.38
CA SER A 421 -34.59 -11.89 32.83
C SER A 421 -34.52 -10.79 31.75
N GLY A 422 -34.69 -9.52 32.11
CA GLY A 422 -34.82 -8.40 31.15
C GLY A 422 -33.73 -8.45 30.06
N SER A 423 -34.11 -8.70 28.81
CA SER A 423 -33.15 -8.97 27.74
C SER A 423 -32.58 -7.64 27.22
N SER A 424 -31.27 -7.44 27.35
CA SER A 424 -30.50 -6.31 26.81
C SER A 424 -30.33 -6.38 25.28
N LYS A 425 -31.41 -6.71 24.56
CA LYS A 425 -31.44 -6.88 23.11
C LYS A 425 -31.87 -5.58 22.42
N CYS A 426 -31.45 -5.45 21.17
CA CYS A 426 -31.87 -4.36 20.27
C CYS A 426 -33.39 -4.26 20.24
N VAL A 427 -33.92 -3.05 20.42
CA VAL A 427 -35.33 -2.73 20.13
C VAL A 427 -35.39 -2.23 18.70
N PRO A 428 -35.77 -3.09 17.73
CA PRO A 428 -35.66 -2.78 16.32
C PRO A 428 -36.70 -1.72 15.91
N LYS A 429 -36.26 -0.72 15.14
CA LYS A 429 -37.14 0.21 14.42
C LYS A 429 -36.72 0.27 12.96
N ASN A 430 -37.70 0.16 12.07
CA ASN A 430 -37.50 0.30 10.62
C ASN A 430 -38.09 1.62 10.16
N PHE A 431 -37.27 2.44 9.49
CA PHE A 431 -37.66 3.76 8.96
C PHE A 431 -37.81 3.76 7.43
N GLY A 432 -37.91 2.59 6.79
CA GLY A 432 -38.13 2.43 5.35
C GLY A 432 -36.86 2.36 4.50
N HIS A 433 -35.70 2.12 5.13
CA HIS A 433 -34.42 1.89 4.46
C HIS A 433 -34.09 0.38 4.40
N ASP A 434 -32.84 0.04 4.07
CA ASP A 434 -32.37 -1.34 3.84
C ASP A 434 -32.19 -2.18 5.12
N SER A 435 -32.19 -1.58 6.32
CA SER A 435 -32.20 -2.31 7.60
C SER A 435 -32.85 -1.52 8.76
N ILE A 436 -32.65 -2.00 9.99
CA ILE A 436 -33.19 -1.44 11.23
C ILE A 436 -32.17 -0.57 11.99
N VAL A 437 -32.67 0.31 12.86
CA VAL A 437 -31.91 0.89 13.97
C VAL A 437 -32.31 0.23 15.28
N CYS A 438 -31.47 0.38 16.31
CA CYS A 438 -31.84 0.00 17.69
C CYS A 438 -32.18 1.26 18.48
N GLU A 439 -33.43 1.35 18.94
CA GLU A 439 -33.93 2.46 19.77
C GLU A 439 -33.49 2.27 21.23
N CYS A 440 -32.91 3.32 21.80
CA CYS A 440 -32.49 3.39 23.18
C CYS A 440 -33.08 4.63 23.85
N ASN A 441 -33.31 4.56 25.16
CA ASN A 441 -33.82 5.65 25.98
C ASN A 441 -33.14 5.64 27.35
N SER A 442 -33.70 6.36 28.33
CA SER A 442 -33.14 6.45 29.68
C SER A 442 -33.16 5.15 30.48
N THR A 443 -34.04 4.21 30.18
CA THR A 443 -34.25 2.97 30.94
C THR A 443 -33.82 1.70 30.21
N HIS A 444 -33.71 1.73 28.89
CA HIS A 444 -33.34 0.59 28.06
C HIS A 444 -32.38 0.99 26.95
N CYS A 445 -31.33 0.19 26.78
CA CYS A 445 -30.51 0.17 25.57
C CYS A 445 -29.89 -1.22 25.43
N ASP A 446 -29.63 -1.65 24.19
CA ASP A 446 -28.95 -2.93 23.97
C ASP A 446 -27.48 -2.84 24.40
N SER A 447 -26.93 -3.97 24.84
CA SER A 447 -25.55 -4.04 25.32
C SER A 447 -24.85 -5.26 24.75
N ILE A 448 -23.57 -5.13 24.44
CA ILE A 448 -22.75 -6.21 23.86
C ILE A 448 -22.14 -7.08 24.97
N GLY A 449 -22.11 -6.58 26.21
CA GLY A 449 -21.53 -7.25 27.37
C GLY A 449 -19.99 -7.30 27.32
N PRO A 450 -19.33 -7.90 28.33
CA PRO A 450 -17.87 -7.87 28.47
C PRO A 450 -17.10 -8.72 27.44
N GLY A 451 -17.76 -9.58 26.67
CA GLY A 451 -17.13 -10.33 25.58
C GLY A 451 -16.10 -11.37 26.02
N ASN A 452 -16.37 -12.10 27.12
CA ASN A 452 -15.48 -13.17 27.59
C ASN A 452 -15.34 -14.26 26.52
N LEU A 453 -14.09 -14.58 26.17
CA LEU A 453 -13.80 -15.66 25.22
C LEU A 453 -13.97 -17.03 25.89
N PRO A 454 -14.47 -18.04 25.14
CA PRO A 454 -14.61 -19.39 25.65
C PRO A 454 -13.23 -20.05 25.85
N PRO A 455 -13.16 -21.16 26.61
CA PRO A 455 -11.92 -21.91 26.78
C PRO A 455 -11.35 -22.40 25.44
N VAL A 456 -10.05 -22.73 25.44
CA VAL A 456 -9.33 -23.26 24.26
C VAL A 456 -10.09 -24.44 23.64
N GLY A 457 -10.14 -24.48 22.31
CA GLY A 457 -10.94 -25.45 21.55
C GLY A 457 -12.36 -24.98 21.23
N HIS A 458 -12.75 -23.79 21.69
CA HIS A 458 -13.99 -23.12 21.31
C HIS A 458 -13.69 -21.72 20.76
N PHE A 459 -14.64 -21.15 20.03
CA PHE A 459 -14.60 -19.79 19.52
C PHE A 459 -15.93 -19.08 19.77
N SER A 460 -15.89 -17.75 19.85
CA SER A 460 -17.07 -16.90 19.79
C SER A 460 -17.20 -16.29 18.40
N SER A 461 -18.42 -16.22 17.90
CA SER A 461 -18.82 -15.45 16.71
C SER A 461 -19.77 -14.33 17.10
N TYR A 462 -19.63 -13.18 16.45
CA TYR A 462 -20.50 -12.03 16.60
C TYR A 462 -20.95 -11.59 15.22
N LEU A 463 -22.26 -11.60 14.97
CA LEU A 463 -22.85 -11.34 13.66
C LEU A 463 -23.68 -10.06 13.67
N SER A 464 -23.41 -9.17 12.71
CA SER A 464 -24.37 -8.14 12.30
C SER A 464 -24.74 -8.35 10.84
N SER A 465 -26.00 -8.14 10.49
CA SER A 465 -26.49 -8.35 9.12
C SER A 465 -27.55 -7.33 8.71
N MET A 466 -27.71 -7.16 7.41
CA MET A 466 -28.81 -6.38 6.83
C MET A 466 -30.18 -6.88 7.31
N ALA A 467 -30.32 -8.19 7.52
CA ALA A 467 -31.54 -8.83 8.01
C ALA A 467 -31.93 -8.46 9.45
N GLY A 468 -31.03 -7.86 10.23
CA GLY A 468 -31.34 -7.32 11.55
C GLY A 468 -30.52 -7.89 12.71
N SER A 469 -29.57 -8.81 12.46
CA SER A 469 -28.62 -9.22 13.51
C SER A 469 -27.76 -8.02 13.92
N ARG A 470 -27.50 -7.87 15.23
CA ARG A 470 -26.77 -6.73 15.81
C ARG A 470 -25.81 -7.26 16.87
N LEU A 471 -24.58 -7.54 16.46
CA LEU A 471 -23.57 -8.26 17.26
C LEU A 471 -24.14 -9.48 17.98
N GLU A 472 -24.96 -10.25 17.26
CA GLU A 472 -25.56 -11.47 17.76
C GLU A 472 -24.46 -12.48 18.06
N ALA A 473 -24.29 -12.78 19.35
CA ALA A 473 -23.23 -13.65 19.82
C ALA A 473 -23.63 -15.13 19.73
N SER A 474 -22.72 -15.96 19.25
CA SER A 474 -22.81 -17.41 19.27
C SER A 474 -21.46 -18.03 19.60
N GLN A 475 -21.46 -19.29 20.01
CA GLN A 475 -20.24 -20.05 20.29
C GLN A 475 -20.23 -21.31 19.46
N GLY A 476 -19.03 -21.75 19.06
CA GLY A 476 -18.82 -22.99 18.34
C GLY A 476 -17.55 -23.70 18.79
N GLN A 477 -17.42 -24.96 18.36
CA GLN A 477 -16.28 -25.80 18.68
C GLN A 477 -15.28 -25.80 17.52
N ILE A 478 -13.99 -25.66 17.85
CA ILE A 478 -12.87 -25.76 16.91
C ILE A 478 -12.64 -27.25 16.61
N GLN A 479 -12.60 -27.58 15.32
CA GLN A 479 -12.47 -28.93 14.80
C GLN A 479 -11.00 -29.29 14.57
N VAL A 480 -10.65 -30.55 14.78
CA VAL A 480 -9.28 -31.06 14.51
C VAL A 480 -9.04 -31.23 13.00
N ASN A 481 -10.10 -31.64 12.28
CA ASN A 481 -10.04 -31.89 10.84
C ASN A 481 -10.80 -30.81 10.07
N SER A 482 -10.37 -30.57 8.83
CA SER A 482 -11.08 -29.71 7.89
C SER A 482 -12.49 -30.23 7.65
N THR A 483 -13.46 -29.33 7.50
CA THR A 483 -14.83 -29.67 7.13
C THR A 483 -15.01 -29.89 5.63
N GLY A 484 -13.96 -29.65 4.83
CA GLY A 484 -14.01 -29.72 3.38
C GLY A 484 -14.70 -28.53 2.73
N ALA A 485 -14.84 -27.40 3.43
CA ALA A 485 -15.38 -26.17 2.86
C ALA A 485 -14.53 -25.70 1.65
N GLY A 486 -15.19 -25.26 0.59
CA GLY A 486 -14.51 -24.87 -0.67
C GLY A 486 -13.57 -23.67 -0.54
N LEU A 487 -13.78 -22.80 0.46
CA LEU A 487 -12.96 -21.63 0.76
C LEU A 487 -12.33 -21.77 2.16
N ARG A 488 -11.01 -21.57 2.26
CA ARG A 488 -10.28 -21.61 3.54
C ARG A 488 -9.47 -20.32 3.74
N LEU A 489 -9.67 -19.67 4.89
CA LEU A 489 -8.83 -18.58 5.37
C LEU A 489 -7.82 -19.12 6.37
N THR A 490 -6.53 -18.92 6.11
CA THR A 490 -5.44 -19.42 6.97
C THR A 490 -4.81 -18.27 7.73
N ILE A 491 -4.78 -18.35 9.07
CA ILE A 491 -4.09 -17.39 9.91
C ILE A 491 -2.57 -17.62 9.81
N VAL A 492 -1.81 -16.53 9.68
CA VAL A 492 -0.35 -16.52 9.54
C VAL A 492 0.26 -15.67 10.66
N PRO A 493 0.28 -16.15 11.92
CA PRO A 493 0.61 -15.33 13.10
C PRO A 493 2.03 -14.73 13.08
N HIS A 494 2.95 -15.32 12.32
CA HIS A 494 4.33 -14.88 12.21
C HIS A 494 4.52 -13.71 11.24
N GLN A 495 3.58 -13.45 10.33
CA GLN A 495 3.59 -12.27 9.48
C GLN A 495 2.92 -11.12 10.23
N LYS A 496 3.70 -10.26 10.88
CA LYS A 496 3.20 -9.16 11.72
C LYS A 496 3.27 -7.84 10.97
N PHE A 497 2.30 -6.96 11.24
CA PHE A 497 2.21 -5.62 10.64
C PHE A 497 2.19 -4.53 11.72
N GLN A 498 1.24 -3.60 11.67
CA GLN A 498 1.08 -2.52 12.65
C GLN A 498 0.29 -2.97 13.89
N ARG A 499 0.49 -2.24 14.99
CA ARG A 499 -0.34 -2.34 16.20
C ARG A 499 -1.45 -1.31 16.17
N ILE A 500 -2.58 -1.67 16.73
CA ILE A 500 -3.75 -0.81 16.85
C ILE A 500 -3.54 0.19 18.00
N MET A 501 -3.76 1.46 17.74
CA MET A 501 -3.82 2.53 18.74
C MET A 501 -5.23 2.74 19.27
N GLY A 502 -6.25 2.68 18.40
CA GLY A 502 -7.62 2.79 18.87
C GLY A 502 -8.65 3.20 17.83
N PHE A 503 -9.88 3.30 18.30
CA PHE A 503 -11.05 3.68 17.51
C PHE A 503 -11.87 4.70 18.29
N GLY A 504 -12.56 5.58 17.58
CA GLY A 504 -13.18 6.74 18.21
C GLY A 504 -14.22 7.47 17.38
N GLY A 505 -14.60 8.63 17.89
CA GLY A 505 -15.40 9.64 17.18
C GLY A 505 -15.04 11.05 17.65
N ALA A 506 -15.67 12.07 17.06
CA ALA A 506 -15.45 13.47 17.37
C ALA A 506 -16.51 14.05 18.33
N MET A 507 -16.03 14.72 19.39
CA MET A 507 -16.84 15.54 20.30
C MET A 507 -16.93 16.98 19.75
N THR A 508 -17.70 17.14 18.68
CA THR A 508 -18.03 18.45 18.09
C THR A 508 -19.06 19.20 18.95
N ASP A 509 -19.24 20.50 18.68
CA ASP A 509 -20.31 21.26 19.33
C ASP A 509 -21.69 20.64 19.05
N ALA A 510 -21.94 20.21 17.80
CA ALA A 510 -23.16 19.52 17.40
C ALA A 510 -23.39 18.22 18.18
N ALA A 511 -22.35 17.38 18.31
CA ALA A 511 -22.46 16.15 19.10
C ALA A 511 -22.78 16.46 20.56
N ALA A 512 -22.09 17.44 21.15
CA ALA A 512 -22.31 17.83 22.53
C ALA A 512 -23.74 18.39 22.76
N ILE A 513 -24.23 19.24 21.86
CA ILE A 513 -25.60 19.79 21.88
C ILE A 513 -26.62 18.65 21.82
N ASN A 514 -26.46 17.70 20.91
CA ASN A 514 -27.40 16.59 20.77
C ASN A 514 -27.40 15.68 21.99
N ILE A 515 -26.23 15.33 22.52
CA ILE A 515 -26.14 14.53 23.75
C ILE A 515 -26.85 15.28 24.89
N LEU A 516 -26.51 16.56 25.13
CA LEU A 516 -27.09 17.34 26.23
C LEU A 516 -28.59 17.64 26.07
N SER A 517 -29.15 17.48 24.87
CA SER A 517 -30.59 17.63 24.63
C SER A 517 -31.43 16.47 25.19
N LEU A 518 -30.81 15.33 25.50
CA LEU A 518 -31.45 14.18 26.15
C LEU A 518 -31.57 14.38 27.67
N SER A 519 -32.44 13.60 28.33
CA SER A 519 -32.47 13.49 29.78
C SER A 519 -31.17 12.91 30.33
N ALA A 520 -30.85 13.20 31.59
CA ALA A 520 -29.60 12.73 32.22
C ALA A 520 -29.42 11.20 32.12
N GLY A 521 -30.51 10.43 32.24
CA GLY A 521 -30.50 8.97 32.08
C GLY A 521 -30.19 8.55 30.65
N ALA A 522 -30.81 9.18 29.65
CA ALA A 522 -30.55 8.87 28.24
C ALA A 522 -29.14 9.31 27.79
N GLN A 523 -28.65 10.45 28.30
CA GLN A 523 -27.25 10.89 28.11
C GLN A 523 -26.25 9.83 28.61
N GLU A 524 -26.47 9.34 29.84
CA GLU A 524 -25.63 8.34 30.46
C GLU A 524 -25.65 7.03 29.65
N GLN A 525 -26.83 6.59 29.19
CA GLN A 525 -26.95 5.43 28.32
C GLN A 525 -26.17 5.63 27.02
N LEU A 526 -26.31 6.77 26.34
CA LEU A 526 -25.60 7.07 25.10
C LEU A 526 -24.08 7.01 25.29
N LEU A 527 -23.54 7.71 26.30
CA LEU A 527 -22.10 7.70 26.58
C LEU A 527 -21.60 6.30 26.94
N ARG A 528 -22.40 5.51 27.67
CA ARG A 528 -22.08 4.11 27.96
C ARG A 528 -21.97 3.26 26.70
N GLN A 529 -22.81 3.49 25.70
CA GLN A 529 -22.75 2.74 24.44
C GLN A 529 -21.42 2.92 23.72
N TYR A 530 -20.83 4.12 23.75
CA TYR A 530 -19.52 4.37 23.15
C TYR A 530 -18.36 3.93 24.04
N PHE A 531 -18.31 4.37 25.30
CA PHE A 531 -17.06 4.36 26.08
C PHE A 531 -17.00 3.25 27.13
N SER A 532 -18.14 2.74 27.59
CA SER A 532 -18.13 1.77 28.69
C SER A 532 -17.70 0.36 28.24
N ARG A 533 -17.34 -0.48 29.22
CA ARG A 533 -17.06 -1.91 28.99
C ARG A 533 -18.24 -2.68 28.42
N ASP A 534 -19.48 -2.25 28.66
CA ASP A 534 -20.70 -2.92 28.16
C ASP A 534 -21.11 -2.42 26.77
N GLY A 535 -20.57 -1.27 26.35
CA GLY A 535 -20.68 -0.69 25.02
C GLY A 535 -19.60 -1.19 24.05
N ILE A 536 -19.14 -0.32 23.15
CA ILE A 536 -18.17 -0.65 22.10
C ILE A 536 -16.73 -0.28 22.43
N GLY A 537 -16.50 0.41 23.56
CA GLY A 537 -15.17 0.63 24.13
C GLY A 537 -14.28 1.55 23.29
N TYR A 538 -14.82 2.67 22.79
CA TYR A 538 -14.02 3.71 22.15
C TYR A 538 -12.90 4.19 23.07
N THR A 539 -11.71 4.35 22.48
CA THR A 539 -10.50 4.80 23.19
C THR A 539 -9.98 6.13 22.67
N VAL A 540 -10.46 6.61 21.52
CA VAL A 540 -10.03 7.87 20.90
C VAL A 540 -11.19 8.84 20.86
N VAL A 541 -10.94 10.12 21.15
CA VAL A 541 -11.91 11.19 20.93
C VAL A 541 -11.24 12.37 20.24
N ARG A 542 -11.74 12.75 19.06
CA ARG A 542 -11.30 13.96 18.35
C ARG A 542 -12.04 15.17 18.89
N VAL A 543 -11.34 16.26 19.16
CA VAL A 543 -11.88 17.48 19.75
C VAL A 543 -11.52 18.67 18.85
N PRO A 544 -12.50 19.33 18.23
CA PRO A 544 -12.24 20.57 17.50
C PRO A 544 -11.65 21.64 18.41
N MET A 545 -10.59 22.31 17.95
CA MET A 545 -10.08 23.53 18.57
C MET A 545 -10.92 24.70 18.08
N ALA A 546 -11.83 25.16 18.93
CA ALA A 546 -12.89 26.13 18.66
C ALA A 546 -13.94 25.61 17.65
N SER A 547 -14.49 26.51 16.81
CA SER A 547 -15.61 26.18 15.93
C SER A 547 -15.22 25.42 14.66
N CYS A 548 -16.13 24.55 14.20
CA CYS A 548 -16.11 23.92 12.88
C CYS A 548 -17.47 24.11 12.15
N ASP A 549 -17.68 23.43 11.03
CA ASP A 549 -18.98 23.43 10.34
C ASP A 549 -20.10 22.85 11.22
N PHE A 550 -19.79 21.83 12.03
CA PHE A 550 -20.65 21.27 13.10
C PHE A 550 -20.66 22.10 14.40
N SER A 551 -20.60 23.42 14.25
CA SER A 551 -20.93 24.41 15.29
C SER A 551 -22.18 25.18 14.88
N THR A 552 -22.78 25.92 15.83
CA THR A 552 -23.94 26.79 15.58
C THR A 552 -23.55 28.23 15.22
N ARG A 553 -22.29 28.61 15.44
CA ARG A 553 -21.73 29.92 15.13
C ARG A 553 -20.22 29.81 14.84
N LEU A 554 -19.68 30.84 14.20
CA LEU A 554 -18.24 31.02 13.99
C LEU A 554 -17.58 31.62 15.23
N TYR A 555 -16.50 31.02 15.72
CA TYR A 555 -15.67 31.56 16.80
C TYR A 555 -14.27 30.95 16.84
N THR A 556 -13.30 31.68 17.41
CA THR A 556 -12.01 31.16 17.86
C THR A 556 -11.79 31.47 19.34
N TYR A 557 -10.65 31.08 19.91
CA TYR A 557 -10.30 31.39 21.28
C TYR A 557 -9.61 32.76 21.44
N ALA A 558 -9.22 33.41 20.34
CA ALA A 558 -8.45 34.66 20.36
C ALA A 558 -8.94 35.64 19.27
N ASP A 559 -10.23 35.99 19.28
CA ASP A 559 -10.85 36.82 18.24
C ASP A 559 -10.50 38.32 18.35
N THR A 560 -9.85 38.77 19.44
CA THR A 560 -9.36 40.15 19.61
C THR A 560 -8.27 40.49 18.58
N PRO A 561 -8.48 41.45 17.67
CA PRO A 561 -7.49 41.74 16.62
C PRO A 561 -6.14 42.22 17.16
N GLY A 562 -5.06 41.64 16.64
CA GLY A 562 -3.69 42.05 16.99
C GLY A 562 -3.19 41.50 18.31
N ASP A 563 -3.90 40.55 18.93
CA ASP A 563 -3.51 39.88 20.16
C ASP A 563 -2.41 38.82 19.92
N TYR A 564 -1.21 39.28 19.54
CA TYR A 564 -0.07 38.40 19.26
C TYR A 564 0.49 37.71 20.52
N ASN A 565 0.19 38.23 21.71
CA ASN A 565 0.59 37.61 22.98
C ASN A 565 -0.44 36.59 23.48
N LEU A 566 -1.63 36.53 22.86
CA LEU A 566 -2.75 35.69 23.28
C LEU A 566 -3.24 36.02 24.70
N ASP A 567 -3.17 37.29 25.08
CA ASP A 567 -3.56 37.78 26.41
C ASP A 567 -5.08 37.61 26.65
N ASN A 568 -5.88 37.62 25.59
CA ASN A 568 -7.33 37.41 25.63
C ASN A 568 -7.75 35.98 25.23
N PHE A 569 -6.79 35.04 25.13
CA PHE A 569 -7.14 33.66 24.81
C PHE A 569 -8.07 33.08 25.87
N THR A 570 -9.28 32.69 25.46
CA THR A 570 -10.29 32.14 26.36
C THR A 570 -11.06 31.01 25.68
N LEU A 571 -11.24 29.89 26.39
CA LEU A 571 -12.12 28.82 25.92
C LEU A 571 -13.56 29.31 25.81
N ALA A 572 -14.28 28.82 24.80
CA ALA A 572 -15.65 29.24 24.55
C ALA A 572 -16.63 28.56 25.53
N PRO A 573 -17.85 29.11 25.73
CA PRO A 573 -18.91 28.44 26.47
C PRO A 573 -19.18 27.01 25.99
N GLU A 574 -19.03 26.76 24.69
CA GLU A 574 -19.17 25.45 24.07
C GLU A 574 -18.16 24.42 24.62
N ASP A 575 -16.93 24.85 24.92
CA ASP A 575 -15.94 23.99 25.57
C ASP A 575 -16.28 23.76 27.05
N ILE A 576 -16.47 24.85 27.80
CA ILE A 576 -16.58 24.83 29.27
C ILE A 576 -17.87 24.16 29.72
N HIS A 577 -18.98 24.39 29.02
CA HIS A 577 -20.30 23.91 29.45
C HIS A 577 -20.75 22.64 28.72
N MET A 578 -20.12 22.28 27.60
CA MET A 578 -20.54 21.11 26.82
C MET A 578 -19.43 20.08 26.61
N LYS A 579 -18.39 20.40 25.84
CA LYS A 579 -17.37 19.42 25.44
C LYS A 579 -16.59 18.87 26.64
N ILE A 580 -16.04 19.74 27.49
CA ILE A 580 -15.22 19.33 28.64
C ILE A 580 -15.99 18.45 29.63
N PRO A 581 -17.21 18.83 30.09
CA PRO A 581 -18.00 17.95 30.98
C PRO A 581 -18.32 16.59 30.36
N LEU A 582 -18.64 16.54 29.06
CA LEU A 582 -18.91 15.27 28.38
C LEU A 582 -17.66 14.40 28.22
N LEU A 583 -16.50 15.01 27.93
CA LEU A 583 -15.22 14.30 27.87
C LEU A 583 -14.83 13.71 29.23
N GLN A 584 -15.01 14.46 30.33
CA GLN A 584 -14.76 13.95 31.68
C GLN A 584 -15.69 12.78 32.02
N ARG A 585 -16.98 12.85 31.64
CA ARG A 585 -17.92 11.74 31.81
C ARG A 585 -17.55 10.52 30.96
N ALA A 586 -17.18 10.72 29.70
CA ALA A 586 -16.71 9.66 28.82
C ALA A 586 -15.46 8.97 29.40
N GLN A 587 -14.51 9.75 29.91
CA GLN A 587 -13.29 9.24 30.54
C GLN A 587 -13.59 8.46 31.83
N ALA A 588 -14.57 8.88 32.62
CA ALA A 588 -15.00 8.16 33.83
C ALA A 588 -15.69 6.82 33.51
N LEU A 589 -16.34 6.71 32.35
CA LEU A 589 -16.99 5.48 31.88
C LEU A 589 -16.01 4.51 31.21
N SER A 590 -14.94 5.04 30.64
CA SER A 590 -13.94 4.24 29.95
C SER A 590 -13.09 3.43 30.93
N PRO A 591 -12.81 2.15 30.64
CA PRO A 591 -11.93 1.34 31.48
C PRO A 591 -10.44 1.71 31.37
N ARG A 592 -10.08 2.53 30.38
CA ARG A 592 -8.73 3.04 30.13
C ARG A 592 -8.80 4.55 29.87
N PRO A 593 -7.73 5.32 30.12
CA PRO A 593 -7.69 6.72 29.72
C PRO A 593 -7.99 6.88 28.23
N LEU A 594 -8.77 7.90 27.88
CA LEU A 594 -9.07 8.23 26.49
C LEU A 594 -7.89 8.98 25.86
N SER A 595 -7.54 8.60 24.63
CA SER A 595 -6.58 9.31 23.79
C SER A 595 -7.29 10.46 23.09
N LEU A 596 -7.13 11.67 23.62
CA LEU A 596 -7.71 12.87 23.00
C LEU A 596 -6.82 13.36 21.85
N LEU A 597 -7.44 13.60 20.70
CA LEU A 597 -6.82 14.17 19.50
C LEU A 597 -7.43 15.55 19.22
N ALA A 598 -6.63 16.58 18.98
CA ALA A 598 -7.15 17.91 18.65
C ALA A 598 -6.75 18.38 17.24
N SER A 599 -7.68 19.03 16.56
CA SER A 599 -7.47 19.64 15.24
C SER A 599 -8.12 21.02 15.20
N ALA A 600 -7.44 22.01 14.61
CA ALA A 600 -8.01 23.33 14.36
C ALA A 600 -8.46 23.48 12.90
N TRP A 601 -9.66 24.02 12.68
CA TRP A 601 -10.15 24.31 11.33
C TRP A 601 -9.66 25.65 10.80
N SER A 602 -9.50 26.64 11.68
CA SER A 602 -9.15 28.00 11.26
C SER A 602 -8.38 28.73 12.35
N ALA A 603 -7.42 29.56 11.94
CA ALA A 603 -6.82 30.56 12.82
C ALA A 603 -7.77 31.77 13.00
N PRO A 604 -7.59 32.58 14.06
CA PRO A 604 -8.29 33.85 14.21
C PRO A 604 -8.24 34.68 12.92
N SER A 605 -9.37 35.28 12.54
CA SER A 605 -9.53 35.96 11.25
C SER A 605 -8.47 37.04 11.02
N TRP A 606 -8.09 37.78 12.06
CA TRP A 606 -7.08 38.84 11.99
C TRP A 606 -5.67 38.33 11.64
N MET A 607 -5.38 37.04 11.83
CA MET A 607 -4.12 36.39 11.44
C MET A 607 -4.11 35.90 9.99
N LYS A 608 -5.26 35.91 9.30
CA LYS A 608 -5.43 35.31 7.97
C LYS A 608 -5.41 36.34 6.85
N THR A 609 -4.88 35.96 5.69
CA THR A 609 -4.74 36.81 4.51
C THR A 609 -6.07 37.35 3.97
N ASN A 610 -7.15 36.61 4.15
CA ASN A 610 -8.50 37.00 3.75
C ASN A 610 -9.34 37.67 4.86
N ALA A 611 -8.77 37.83 6.07
CA ALA A 611 -9.47 38.39 7.23
C ALA A 611 -10.80 37.70 7.58
N ALA A 612 -10.96 36.41 7.25
CA ALA A 612 -12.19 35.65 7.45
C ALA A 612 -11.91 34.21 7.88
N LEU A 613 -12.83 33.61 8.63
CA LEU A 613 -12.69 32.20 9.05
C LEU A 613 -12.95 31.21 7.91
N ILE A 614 -13.73 31.62 6.90
CA ILE A 614 -14.14 30.81 5.75
C ILE A 614 -13.44 31.24 4.45
N GLY A 615 -13.56 30.42 3.41
CA GLY A 615 -13.01 30.69 2.08
C GLY A 615 -11.49 30.59 2.00
N LYS A 616 -10.94 30.94 0.83
CA LYS A 616 -9.49 30.87 0.59
C LYS A 616 -8.73 31.86 1.47
N GLY A 617 -7.89 31.35 2.36
CA GLY A 617 -7.07 32.16 3.26
C GLY A 617 -6.02 31.33 3.98
N SER A 618 -4.79 31.82 3.98
CA SER A 618 -3.64 31.28 4.73
C SER A 618 -3.24 32.25 5.84
N LEU A 619 -2.29 31.86 6.70
CA LEU A 619 -1.69 32.78 7.66
C LEU A 619 -0.99 33.93 6.92
N LYS A 620 -1.04 35.14 7.49
CA LYS A 620 -0.25 36.28 7.00
C LYS A 620 1.24 36.04 7.26
N GLY A 621 2.08 36.68 6.45
CA GLY A 621 3.53 36.58 6.60
C GLY A 621 4.07 35.25 6.08
N GLN A 622 5.11 34.75 6.74
CA GLN A 622 5.86 33.55 6.38
C GLN A 622 6.13 32.74 7.65
N PRO A 623 6.37 31.42 7.56
CA PRO A 623 6.87 30.60 8.66
C PRO A 623 8.09 31.23 9.35
N GLY A 624 8.15 31.16 10.68
CA GLY A 624 9.10 31.89 11.52
C GLY A 624 8.70 33.34 11.85
N GLY A 625 7.70 33.89 11.15
CA GLY A 625 7.14 35.22 11.36
C GLY A 625 6.16 35.30 12.55
N LYS A 626 5.73 36.52 12.88
CA LYS A 626 4.91 36.78 14.08
C LYS A 626 3.56 36.05 14.07
N GLU A 627 2.83 36.01 12.95
CA GLU A 627 1.55 35.29 12.87
C GLU A 627 1.73 33.78 13.00
N HIS A 628 2.76 33.22 12.38
CA HIS A 628 3.03 31.78 12.40
C HIS A 628 3.46 31.30 13.80
N LYS A 629 4.28 32.10 14.49
CA LYS A 629 4.64 31.88 15.91
C LYS A 629 3.45 31.99 16.84
N THR A 630 2.62 33.01 16.65
CA THR A 630 1.40 33.19 17.45
C THR A 630 0.45 32.02 17.25
N TRP A 631 0.35 31.49 16.02
CA TRP A 631 -0.49 30.33 15.73
C TRP A 631 0.03 29.06 16.40
N ALA A 632 1.35 28.86 16.44
CA ALA A 632 1.94 27.78 17.23
C ALA A 632 1.64 27.94 18.73
N GLN A 633 1.75 29.16 19.28
CA GLN A 633 1.41 29.42 20.69
C GLN A 633 -0.08 29.24 20.99
N TYR A 634 -0.97 29.46 20.01
CA TYR A 634 -2.39 29.19 20.15
C TYR A 634 -2.66 27.69 20.43
N TYR A 635 -1.91 26.78 19.78
CA TYR A 635 -1.96 25.35 20.07
C TYR A 635 -1.51 25.05 21.50
N ILE A 636 -0.40 25.66 21.93
CA ILE A 636 0.11 25.46 23.30
C ILE A 636 -0.90 25.96 24.33
N ARG A 637 -1.47 27.14 24.10
CA ARG A 637 -2.46 27.73 25.01
C ARG A 637 -3.73 26.89 25.09
N PHE A 638 -4.17 26.29 23.99
CA PHE A 638 -5.27 25.32 24.01
C PHE A 638 -4.98 24.13 24.92
N LEU A 639 -3.78 23.53 24.80
CA LEU A 639 -3.36 22.41 25.65
C LEU A 639 -3.30 22.83 27.13
N GLU A 640 -2.78 24.02 27.42
CA GLU A 640 -2.76 24.59 28.77
C GLU A 640 -4.16 24.76 29.37
N GLU A 641 -5.09 25.33 28.61
CA GLU A 641 -6.45 25.59 29.10
C GLU A 641 -7.23 24.30 29.34
N TYR A 642 -7.12 23.30 28.47
CA TYR A 642 -7.76 22.00 28.68
C TYR A 642 -7.13 21.21 29.84
N ALA A 643 -5.82 21.34 30.05
CA ALA A 643 -5.14 20.69 31.18
C ALA A 643 -5.65 21.18 32.54
N LYS A 644 -6.15 22.43 32.65
CA LYS A 644 -6.80 22.94 33.88
C LYS A 644 -8.05 22.15 34.27
N TYR A 645 -8.65 21.44 33.32
CA TYR A 645 -9.79 20.56 33.53
C TYR A 645 -9.40 19.08 33.61
N ASN A 646 -8.11 18.78 33.82
CA ASN A 646 -7.53 17.43 33.85
C ASN A 646 -7.73 16.64 32.55
N LEU A 647 -7.81 17.34 31.40
CA LEU A 647 -7.87 16.72 30.09
C LEU A 647 -6.55 16.98 29.36
N THR A 648 -5.83 15.92 29.03
CA THR A 648 -4.56 15.96 28.30
C THR A 648 -4.71 15.34 26.93
N PHE A 649 -4.00 15.88 25.94
CA PHE A 649 -4.05 15.40 24.56
C PHE A 649 -2.93 14.44 24.25
N TRP A 650 -3.30 13.30 23.68
CA TRP A 650 -2.37 12.36 23.07
C TRP A 650 -1.72 12.98 21.84
N ALA A 651 -2.52 13.63 20.99
CA ALA A 651 -2.05 14.17 19.72
C ALA A 651 -2.74 15.49 19.35
N VAL A 652 -2.05 16.28 18.52
CA VAL A 652 -2.62 17.38 17.74
C VAL A 652 -2.31 17.15 16.26
N THR A 653 -3.18 17.60 15.37
CA THR A 653 -2.87 17.63 13.93
C THR A 653 -2.28 18.97 13.53
N THR A 654 -1.67 19.05 12.35
CA THR A 654 -1.19 20.31 11.76
C THR A 654 -2.30 21.27 11.32
N GLY A 655 -3.56 20.92 11.54
CA GLY A 655 -4.76 21.64 11.11
C GLY A 655 -5.65 20.77 10.23
N ASN A 656 -6.95 20.92 10.38
CA ASN A 656 -7.97 20.18 9.64
C ASN A 656 -8.00 20.63 8.17
N GLU A 657 -7.93 19.67 7.24
CA GLU A 657 -8.05 19.85 5.79
C GLU A 657 -7.28 21.08 5.26
N PRO A 658 -5.94 21.15 5.41
CA PRO A 658 -5.14 22.27 4.94
C PRO A 658 -5.34 22.60 3.46
N SER A 659 -5.75 21.63 2.63
CA SER A 659 -6.06 21.86 1.22
C SER A 659 -7.34 22.68 1.01
N ALA A 660 -8.32 22.57 1.92
CA ALA A 660 -9.60 23.27 1.84
C ALA A 660 -9.45 24.80 1.85
N GLY A 661 -8.59 25.32 2.71
CA GLY A 661 -8.34 26.77 2.81
C GLY A 661 -7.60 27.37 1.62
N ARG A 662 -7.26 26.56 0.61
CA ARG A 662 -6.74 27.00 -0.70
C ARG A 662 -7.84 27.15 -1.76
N MET A 663 -9.06 26.68 -1.49
CA MET A 663 -10.19 26.73 -2.40
C MET A 663 -10.98 28.04 -2.25
N THR A 664 -11.19 28.75 -3.36
CA THR A 664 -11.78 30.11 -3.37
C THR A 664 -13.14 30.19 -2.67
N ASN A 665 -14.03 29.21 -2.93
CA ASN A 665 -15.41 29.21 -2.44
C ASN A 665 -15.65 28.14 -1.37
N TYR A 666 -14.66 27.84 -0.54
CA TYR A 666 -14.87 26.92 0.58
C TYR A 666 -15.84 27.54 1.59
N SER A 667 -16.87 26.78 1.96
CA SER A 667 -18.08 27.33 2.59
C SER A 667 -18.02 27.46 4.10
N PHE A 668 -17.03 26.86 4.76
CA PHE A 668 -16.89 26.88 6.22
C PHE A 668 -15.45 27.09 6.68
N GLN A 669 -15.20 26.99 7.99
CA GLN A 669 -13.92 27.28 8.63
C GLN A 669 -12.80 26.49 7.96
N ALA A 670 -11.77 27.18 7.45
CA ALA A 670 -10.61 26.54 6.83
C ALA A 670 -9.36 27.41 6.93
N LEU A 671 -8.18 26.80 7.05
CA LEU A 671 -6.88 27.47 7.01
C LEU A 671 -5.98 26.80 5.97
N GLY A 672 -5.65 27.56 4.92
CA GLY A 672 -4.92 27.02 3.78
C GLY A 672 -3.43 26.91 4.05
N PHE A 673 -2.87 25.74 3.79
CA PHE A 673 -1.43 25.50 3.68
C PHE A 673 -1.12 24.73 2.39
N THR A 674 -0.01 25.05 1.74
CA THR A 674 0.67 24.07 0.88
C THR A 674 1.50 23.10 1.72
N ALA A 675 1.94 21.98 1.12
CA ALA A 675 2.80 21.03 1.82
C ALA A 675 4.12 21.67 2.28
N GLU A 676 4.67 22.61 1.51
CA GLU A 676 5.90 23.35 1.83
C GLU A 676 5.66 24.36 2.95
N GLU A 677 4.56 25.11 2.92
CA GLU A 677 4.18 26.04 3.99
C GLU A 677 3.95 25.29 5.32
N GLN A 678 3.28 24.13 5.25
CA GLN A 678 3.05 23.28 6.42
C GLN A 678 4.37 22.69 6.96
N ARG A 679 5.27 22.21 6.09
CA ARG A 679 6.63 21.77 6.46
C ARG A 679 7.37 22.85 7.23
N ASP A 680 7.42 24.05 6.66
CA ASP A 680 8.20 25.16 7.20
C ASP A 680 7.61 25.65 8.52
N TRP A 681 6.28 25.72 8.64
CA TRP A 681 5.61 26.06 9.89
C TRP A 681 5.86 25.03 10.99
N VAL A 682 5.85 23.73 10.67
CA VAL A 682 6.22 22.68 11.63
C VAL A 682 7.68 22.81 12.07
N ALA A 683 8.60 23.01 11.12
CA ALA A 683 10.03 23.08 11.41
C ALA A 683 10.42 24.30 12.25
N LEU A 684 9.82 25.47 11.97
CA LEU A 684 10.23 26.76 12.52
C LEU A 684 9.39 27.22 13.71
N ASP A 685 8.13 26.80 13.81
CA ASP A 685 7.18 27.34 14.78
C ASP A 685 6.53 26.25 15.64
N LEU A 686 5.66 25.39 15.08
CA LEU A 686 4.85 24.45 15.87
C LEU A 686 5.71 23.43 16.63
N GLY A 687 6.64 22.77 15.94
CA GLY A 687 7.50 21.75 16.54
C GLY A 687 8.36 22.30 17.68
N PRO A 688 9.11 23.39 17.48
CA PRO A 688 9.87 24.04 18.55
C PRO A 688 9.00 24.54 19.71
N ALA A 689 7.83 25.14 19.42
CA ALA A 689 6.92 25.62 20.47
C ALA A 689 6.39 24.48 21.35
N LEU A 690 6.00 23.35 20.74
CA LEU A 690 5.51 22.19 21.49
C LEU A 690 6.60 21.58 22.35
N HIS A 691 7.82 21.42 21.82
CA HIS A 691 8.97 20.90 22.57
C HIS A 691 9.41 21.81 23.73
N ALA A 692 9.25 23.14 23.58
CA ALA A 692 9.57 24.10 24.63
C ALA A 692 8.47 24.26 25.69
N SER A 693 7.27 23.73 25.43
CA SER A 693 6.12 23.80 26.33
C SER A 693 6.16 22.71 27.41
N ALA A 694 5.14 22.70 28.28
CA ALA A 694 4.91 21.61 29.23
C ALA A 694 4.38 20.30 28.59
N TYR A 695 4.16 20.30 27.27
CA TYR A 695 3.55 19.18 26.52
C TYR A 695 4.47 18.60 25.43
N PRO A 696 5.77 18.36 25.67
CA PRO A 696 6.70 17.91 24.63
C PRO A 696 6.41 16.49 24.13
N HIS A 697 5.57 15.74 24.85
CA HIS A 697 5.19 14.37 24.51
C HIS A 697 3.91 14.26 23.68
N THR A 698 3.21 15.38 23.43
CA THR A 698 2.04 15.37 22.56
C THR A 698 2.47 15.08 21.13
N HIS A 699 1.86 14.08 20.50
CA HIS A 699 2.18 13.70 19.13
C HIS A 699 1.69 14.77 18.15
N VAL A 700 2.44 14.98 17.07
CA VAL A 700 2.02 15.84 15.95
C VAL A 700 1.71 14.97 14.74
N LEU A 701 0.48 15.06 14.24
CA LEU A 701 0.03 14.37 13.04
C LEU A 701 0.01 15.32 11.84
N LEU A 702 0.73 14.94 10.79
CA LEU A 702 0.76 15.65 9.51
C LEU A 702 -0.55 15.45 8.73
N LEU A 703 -0.84 16.36 7.79
CA LEU A 703 -1.91 16.27 6.79
C LEU A 703 -3.31 16.53 7.37
N ASP A 704 -3.97 15.53 7.95
CA ASP A 704 -5.37 15.61 8.45
C ASP A 704 -6.34 16.03 7.31
N ASP A 705 -6.23 15.33 6.18
CA ASP A 705 -6.94 15.60 4.93
C ASP A 705 -7.08 14.28 4.12
N SER A 706 -7.75 14.33 2.97
CA SER A 706 -7.98 13.18 2.09
C SER A 706 -6.69 12.47 1.68
N ARG A 707 -6.74 11.13 1.64
CA ARG A 707 -5.61 10.27 1.22
C ARG A 707 -5.18 10.50 -0.24
N LEU A 708 -5.96 11.23 -1.05
CA LEU A 708 -5.58 11.69 -2.40
C LEU A 708 -4.30 12.52 -2.43
N LEU A 709 -4.00 13.20 -1.34
CA LEU A 709 -2.83 14.06 -1.19
C LEU A 709 -1.56 13.25 -0.89
N LEU A 710 -1.71 11.95 -0.65
CA LEU A 710 -0.62 11.02 -0.43
C LEU A 710 -0.20 10.31 -1.73
N PRO A 711 1.11 10.02 -1.90
CA PRO A 711 2.20 10.22 -0.95
C PRO A 711 2.90 11.59 -1.08
N TYR A 712 2.38 12.51 -1.90
CA TYR A 712 3.06 13.79 -2.19
C TYR A 712 3.28 14.62 -0.93
N TRP A 713 2.23 14.85 -0.15
CA TRP A 713 2.29 15.71 1.02
C TRP A 713 3.26 15.17 2.08
N ALA A 714 3.21 13.86 2.34
CA ALA A 714 4.16 13.16 3.19
C ALA A 714 5.60 13.30 2.67
N LYS A 715 5.84 13.19 1.35
CA LYS A 715 7.19 13.38 0.79
C LYS A 715 7.75 14.77 1.00
N VAL A 716 6.93 15.81 0.86
CA VAL A 716 7.40 17.19 1.02
C VAL A 716 7.79 17.47 2.46
N VAL A 717 6.97 17.03 3.42
CA VAL A 717 7.22 17.33 4.84
C VAL A 717 8.24 16.39 5.46
N LEU A 718 8.12 15.08 5.25
CA LEU A 718 8.93 14.08 5.96
C LEU A 718 10.36 13.91 5.41
N ASN A 719 10.64 14.35 4.17
CA ASN A 719 12.01 14.39 3.66
C ASN A 719 12.85 15.52 4.27
N ASP A 720 12.22 16.52 4.87
CA ASP A 720 12.92 17.58 5.59
C ASP A 720 13.13 17.17 7.05
N VAL A 721 14.38 16.95 7.43
CA VAL A 721 14.74 16.51 8.79
C VAL A 721 14.36 17.52 9.89
N HIS A 722 14.22 18.81 9.55
CA HIS A 722 13.87 19.84 10.53
C HIS A 722 12.37 19.83 10.87
N ALA A 723 11.52 19.42 9.91
CA ALA A 723 10.10 19.19 10.13
C ALA A 723 9.81 17.76 10.61
N GLY A 724 10.34 16.76 9.90
CA GLY A 724 10.08 15.34 10.12
C GLY A 724 10.35 14.89 11.56
N ARG A 725 11.41 15.41 12.21
CA ARG A 725 11.72 15.09 13.62
C ARG A 725 10.63 15.43 14.64
N TYR A 726 9.68 16.30 14.29
CA TYR A 726 8.56 16.67 15.15
C TYR A 726 7.28 15.91 14.81
N ILE A 727 7.21 15.27 13.63
CA ILE A 727 6.05 14.52 13.18
C ILE A 727 6.11 13.10 13.75
N HIS A 728 4.98 12.60 14.24
CA HIS A 728 4.85 11.24 14.78
C HIS A 728 4.09 10.33 13.82
N GLY A 729 3.13 10.89 13.07
CA GLY A 729 2.34 10.15 12.11
C GLY A 729 1.67 11.05 11.07
N VAL A 730 0.94 10.43 10.16
CA VAL A 730 0.17 11.08 9.10
C VAL A 730 -1.32 10.79 9.32
N ALA A 731 -2.10 11.84 9.50
CA ALA A 731 -3.55 11.81 9.63
C ALA A 731 -4.21 11.81 8.25
N VAL A 732 -5.22 10.95 8.05
CA VAL A 732 -5.94 10.79 6.77
C VAL A 732 -7.45 10.79 6.96
N HIS A 733 -8.17 11.34 5.99
CA HIS A 733 -9.63 11.35 5.91
C HIS A 733 -10.13 10.42 4.79
N TRP A 734 -11.34 9.88 4.95
CA TRP A 734 -12.03 8.94 4.02
C TRP A 734 -12.57 9.59 2.71
N TYR A 735 -12.67 10.93 2.67
CA TYR A 735 -13.40 11.57 1.58
C TYR A 735 -12.68 11.42 0.22
N MET A 736 -13.47 11.07 -0.80
CA MET A 736 -13.03 10.87 -2.19
C MET A 736 -12.08 9.67 -2.41
N ASP A 737 -12.11 8.68 -1.52
CA ASP A 737 -11.30 7.47 -1.59
C ASP A 737 -11.50 6.64 -2.86
N SER A 738 -12.66 6.75 -3.52
CA SER A 738 -12.92 6.11 -4.81
C SER A 738 -12.03 6.63 -5.95
N LEU A 739 -11.38 7.79 -5.78
CA LEU A 739 -10.48 8.38 -6.77
C LEU A 739 -9.04 7.90 -6.63
N VAL A 740 -8.68 7.25 -5.52
CA VAL A 740 -7.33 6.74 -5.28
C VAL A 740 -7.34 5.40 -4.53
N PRO A 741 -6.75 4.34 -5.11
CA PRO A 741 -6.56 3.09 -4.38
C PRO A 741 -5.65 3.26 -3.16
N ALA A 742 -6.02 2.66 -2.02
CA ALA A 742 -5.23 2.69 -0.79
C ALA A 742 -3.78 2.19 -0.97
N ASP A 743 -3.55 1.23 -1.87
CA ASP A 743 -2.22 0.70 -2.20
C ASP A 743 -1.24 1.80 -2.64
N ILE A 744 -1.69 2.78 -3.45
CA ILE A 744 -0.82 3.82 -4.02
C ILE A 744 -0.77 5.10 -3.18
N SER A 745 -1.71 5.27 -2.24
CA SER A 745 -1.72 6.35 -1.25
C SER A 745 -1.11 5.87 0.08
N LEU A 746 -1.90 5.18 0.90
CA LEU A 746 -1.52 4.67 2.22
C LEU A 746 -0.36 3.67 2.13
N GLY A 747 -0.48 2.66 1.26
CA GLY A 747 0.54 1.62 1.09
C GLY A 747 1.90 2.17 0.65
N VAL A 748 1.92 3.06 -0.35
CA VAL A 748 3.16 3.73 -0.78
C VAL A 748 3.71 4.67 0.28
N THR A 749 2.85 5.38 1.02
CA THR A 749 3.29 6.28 2.11
C THR A 749 3.97 5.48 3.22
N HIS A 750 3.37 4.38 3.69
CA HIS A 750 3.99 3.49 4.66
C HIS A 750 5.29 2.87 4.13
N GLN A 751 5.36 2.49 2.85
CA GLN A 751 6.60 1.97 2.25
C GLN A 751 7.72 3.02 2.14
N LEU A 752 7.37 4.31 2.01
CA LEU A 752 8.32 5.41 1.98
C LEU A 752 8.82 5.77 3.38
N TYR A 753 7.92 5.78 4.36
CA TYR A 753 8.11 6.35 5.69
C TYR A 753 7.58 5.40 6.78
N PRO A 754 8.09 4.15 6.89
CA PRO A 754 7.55 3.13 7.79
C PRO A 754 7.68 3.47 9.28
N GLU A 755 8.55 4.40 9.63
CA GLU A 755 8.76 4.92 10.99
C GLU A 755 7.67 5.88 11.46
N TYR A 756 6.86 6.43 10.55
CA TYR A 756 5.72 7.30 10.87
C TYR A 756 4.43 6.50 10.70
N TYR A 757 3.58 6.48 11.74
CA TYR A 757 2.32 5.73 11.67
C TYR A 757 1.27 6.48 10.85
N LEU A 758 0.34 5.74 10.23
CA LEU A 758 -0.84 6.30 9.55
C LEU A 758 -2.04 6.18 10.48
N PHE A 759 -2.88 7.20 10.58
CA PHE A 759 -4.05 7.19 11.46
C PHE A 759 -5.26 7.84 10.77
N GLY A 760 -6.40 7.14 10.74
CA GLY A 760 -7.67 7.68 10.24
C GLY A 760 -8.29 8.61 11.26
N THR A 761 -8.25 9.93 11.02
CA THR A 761 -8.68 10.95 11.98
C THR A 761 -10.11 11.42 11.78
N GLU A 762 -10.69 11.19 10.60
CA GLU A 762 -12.05 11.63 10.28
C GLU A 762 -12.65 10.82 9.13
N ALA A 763 -13.90 10.43 9.31
CA ALA A 763 -14.69 9.75 8.31
C ALA A 763 -16.18 9.93 8.63
N CYS A 764 -17.01 10.16 7.61
CA CYS A 764 -18.46 10.15 7.78
C CYS A 764 -19.16 9.67 6.51
N ALA A 765 -20.36 9.14 6.66
CA ALA A 765 -21.26 8.88 5.53
C ALA A 765 -22.26 10.02 5.37
N GLY A 766 -22.91 10.08 4.22
CA GLY A 766 -23.92 11.08 3.94
C GLY A 766 -23.38 12.50 3.71
N TRP A 767 -22.10 12.63 3.37
CA TRP A 767 -21.47 13.90 2.97
C TRP A 767 -21.73 14.26 1.50
N SER A 768 -21.82 13.25 0.64
CA SER A 768 -21.95 13.44 -0.80
C SER A 768 -23.30 14.08 -1.16
N SER A 769 -23.33 14.95 -2.17
CA SER A 769 -24.55 15.62 -2.63
C SER A 769 -25.75 14.70 -2.91
N PRO A 770 -25.61 13.52 -3.58
CA PRO A 770 -26.75 12.65 -3.85
C PRO A 770 -27.22 11.83 -2.64
N ASP A 771 -26.40 11.75 -1.58
CA ASP A 771 -26.67 10.94 -0.39
C ASP A 771 -26.65 11.80 0.90
N ARG A 772 -26.95 13.09 0.83
CA ARG A 772 -26.71 14.01 1.95
C ARG A 772 -27.58 13.73 3.18
N GLY A 773 -26.99 13.81 4.38
CA GLY A 773 -27.70 13.76 5.66
C GLY A 773 -28.03 12.34 6.15
N VAL A 774 -28.86 12.25 7.20
CA VAL A 774 -29.17 11.01 7.94
C VAL A 774 -30.07 10.05 7.13
N LYS A 775 -29.78 8.75 7.21
CA LYS A 775 -30.65 7.66 6.72
C LYS A 775 -30.77 6.59 7.80
N LEU A 776 -31.89 6.60 8.54
CA LEU A 776 -32.09 5.73 9.70
C LEU A 776 -32.23 4.26 9.32
N GLY A 777 -31.23 3.44 9.64
CA GLY A 777 -31.21 2.02 9.33
C GLY A 777 -30.43 1.67 8.07
N SER A 778 -29.60 2.58 7.56
CA SER A 778 -28.81 2.33 6.34
C SER A 778 -27.73 1.25 6.52
N TRP A 779 -27.95 0.05 6.00
CA TRP A 779 -26.97 -1.04 5.95
C TRP A 779 -25.86 -0.78 4.93
N SER A 780 -26.20 -0.19 3.78
CA SER A 780 -25.21 0.27 2.80
C SER A 780 -24.16 1.19 3.40
N ARG A 781 -24.54 2.10 4.32
CA ARG A 781 -23.57 2.93 5.08
C ARG A 781 -22.77 2.12 6.11
N ALA A 782 -23.35 1.10 6.72
CA ALA A 782 -22.61 0.17 7.58
C ALA A 782 -21.54 -0.61 6.81
N GLU A 783 -21.83 -1.08 5.60
CA GLU A 783 -20.86 -1.74 4.73
C GLU A 783 -19.75 -0.78 4.30
N GLN A 784 -20.07 0.49 4.03
CA GLN A 784 -19.08 1.52 3.73
C GLN A 784 -18.09 1.72 4.88
N TYR A 785 -18.57 1.86 6.13
CA TYR A 785 -17.69 1.98 7.31
C TYR A 785 -16.82 0.74 7.48
N ALA A 786 -17.42 -0.45 7.41
CA ALA A 786 -16.68 -1.69 7.62
C ALA A 786 -15.64 -1.94 6.53
N HIS A 787 -15.97 -1.61 5.28
CA HIS A 787 -15.06 -1.69 4.15
C HIS A 787 -13.88 -0.74 4.32
N ASP A 788 -14.15 0.52 4.65
CA ASP A 788 -13.13 1.55 4.80
C ASP A 788 -12.16 1.24 5.95
N ILE A 789 -12.69 0.91 7.14
CA ILE A 789 -11.87 0.49 8.28
C ILE A 789 -11.02 -0.73 7.92
N MET A 790 -11.59 -1.71 7.22
CA MET A 790 -10.86 -2.91 6.81
C MET A 790 -9.78 -2.60 5.77
N GLU A 791 -10.04 -1.70 4.81
CA GLU A 791 -9.06 -1.24 3.83
C GLU A 791 -7.92 -0.52 4.54
N ASP A 792 -8.21 0.45 5.40
CA ASP A 792 -7.23 1.20 6.19
C ASP A 792 -6.34 0.28 7.03
N LEU A 793 -6.95 -0.63 7.81
CA LEU A 793 -6.20 -1.59 8.63
C LEU A 793 -5.36 -2.54 7.77
N ASN A 794 -5.81 -2.88 6.55
CA ASN A 794 -5.01 -3.69 5.64
C ASN A 794 -3.84 -2.92 5.00
N HIS A 795 -3.87 -1.58 5.02
CA HIS A 795 -2.85 -0.67 4.49
C HIS A 795 -2.13 0.11 5.59
N HIS A 796 -1.86 -0.54 6.73
CA HIS A 796 -0.97 -0.07 7.80
C HIS A 796 -1.49 1.07 8.66
N VAL A 797 -2.76 1.48 8.51
CA VAL A 797 -3.40 2.44 9.41
C VAL A 797 -3.56 1.81 10.80
N VAL A 798 -3.23 2.57 11.84
CA VAL A 798 -3.16 2.09 13.23
C VAL A 798 -4.43 2.36 14.04
N GLY A 799 -5.37 3.12 13.51
CA GLY A 799 -6.62 3.46 14.18
C GLY A 799 -7.53 4.27 13.28
N TRP A 800 -8.80 4.40 13.67
CA TRP A 800 -9.82 5.00 12.82
C TRP A 800 -10.86 5.73 13.65
N THR A 801 -11.20 6.96 13.25
CA THR A 801 -12.04 7.87 14.01
C THR A 801 -13.22 8.33 13.16
N ASP A 802 -14.42 8.02 13.63
CA ASP A 802 -15.67 8.56 13.09
C ASP A 802 -15.74 10.07 13.26
N TRP A 803 -16.65 10.72 12.54
CA TRP A 803 -16.94 12.12 12.71
C TRP A 803 -17.83 12.39 13.92
N ASN A 804 -18.97 13.05 13.77
CA ASN A 804 -19.80 13.43 14.91
C ASN A 804 -20.29 12.20 15.69
N LEU A 805 -19.98 12.14 17.00
CA LEU A 805 -20.47 11.07 17.89
C LEU A 805 -22.00 10.98 17.95
N ALA A 806 -22.71 12.09 17.76
CA ALA A 806 -24.16 12.11 17.69
C ALA A 806 -24.65 13.28 16.84
N LEU A 807 -25.72 13.06 16.08
CA LEU A 807 -26.44 14.12 15.35
C LEU A 807 -27.95 13.98 15.55
N ASP A 808 -28.72 15.01 15.21
CA ASP A 808 -30.19 14.92 15.15
C ASP A 808 -30.67 14.24 13.85
N PRO A 809 -31.98 13.99 13.65
CA PRO A 809 -32.47 13.35 12.43
C PRO A 809 -32.31 14.21 11.16
N THR A 810 -31.93 15.49 11.29
CA THR A 810 -31.58 16.35 10.15
C THR A 810 -30.11 16.21 9.75
N GLY A 811 -29.27 15.59 10.60
CA GLY A 811 -27.82 15.50 10.43
C GLY A 811 -27.08 16.73 10.95
N GLY A 812 -27.65 17.45 11.92
CA GLY A 812 -27.12 18.69 12.48
C GLY A 812 -27.05 18.70 14.02
N PRO A 813 -26.89 19.89 14.63
CA PRO A 813 -26.84 21.20 13.99
C PRO A 813 -25.55 21.44 13.18
N ASN A 814 -25.63 22.21 12.11
CA ASN A 814 -24.48 22.62 11.29
C ASN A 814 -24.79 24.00 10.70
N TRP A 815 -23.98 25.03 11.00
CA TRP A 815 -24.32 26.42 10.67
C TRP A 815 -24.38 26.70 9.16
N VAL A 816 -23.67 25.91 8.35
CA VAL A 816 -23.62 26.02 6.88
C VAL A 816 -24.51 24.97 6.18
N LYS A 817 -25.29 24.18 6.94
CA LYS A 817 -26.16 23.11 6.44
C LYS A 817 -25.41 22.02 5.66
N ASN A 818 -24.15 21.76 6.05
CA ASN A 818 -23.36 20.65 5.55
C ASN A 818 -23.69 19.33 6.29
N PHE A 819 -24.97 18.95 6.29
CA PHE A 819 -25.47 17.82 7.07
C PHE A 819 -24.89 16.49 6.58
N VAL A 820 -24.60 15.60 7.53
CA VAL A 820 -24.07 14.24 7.31
C VAL A 820 -24.80 13.24 8.22
N ASP A 821 -24.47 11.95 8.11
CA ASP A 821 -24.96 10.93 9.06
C ASP A 821 -24.02 10.76 10.26
N SER A 822 -24.51 10.12 11.31
CA SER A 822 -23.73 9.75 12.50
C SER A 822 -24.13 8.36 12.97
N PRO A 823 -23.25 7.54 13.56
CA PRO A 823 -23.61 6.25 14.12
C PRO A 823 -24.69 6.29 15.21
N ILE A 824 -24.88 7.43 15.89
CA ILE A 824 -26.01 7.66 16.79
C ILE A 824 -26.81 8.89 16.35
N VAL A 825 -28.12 8.70 16.19
CA VAL A 825 -29.05 9.78 15.87
C VAL A 825 -29.97 10.06 17.07
N VAL A 826 -29.99 11.28 17.57
CA VAL A 826 -30.75 11.69 18.77
C VAL A 826 -32.09 12.30 18.40
N ASP A 827 -33.19 11.76 18.93
CA ASP A 827 -34.52 12.33 18.85
C ASP A 827 -34.94 12.89 20.22
N ALA A 828 -34.50 14.12 20.48
CA ALA A 828 -34.71 14.80 21.76
C ALA A 828 -36.19 14.97 22.13
N LYS A 829 -37.09 15.09 21.13
CA LYS A 829 -38.53 15.24 21.38
C LYS A 829 -39.14 14.01 22.04
N ARG A 830 -38.54 12.85 21.81
CA ARG A 830 -38.96 11.56 22.35
C ARG A 830 -38.06 11.06 23.48
N ASP A 831 -37.02 11.82 23.83
CA ASP A 831 -35.96 11.40 24.76
C ASP A 831 -35.36 10.01 24.42
N VAL A 832 -35.15 9.78 23.11
CA VAL A 832 -34.58 8.54 22.59
C VAL A 832 -33.42 8.82 21.65
N PHE A 833 -32.55 7.83 21.46
CA PHE A 833 -31.54 7.84 20.42
C PHE A 833 -31.55 6.51 19.66
N TYR A 834 -31.13 6.57 18.41
CA TYR A 834 -31.09 5.44 17.50
C TYR A 834 -29.64 5.07 17.20
N LYS A 835 -29.25 3.84 17.55
CA LYS A 835 -27.99 3.26 17.11
C LYS A 835 -28.14 2.76 15.68
N GLN A 836 -27.45 3.41 14.76
CA GLN A 836 -27.44 3.10 13.34
C GLN A 836 -26.69 1.78 13.07
N PRO A 837 -26.92 1.11 11.93
CA PRO A 837 -26.06 0.00 11.50
C PRO A 837 -24.55 0.31 11.54
N SER A 838 -24.14 1.54 11.20
CA SER A 838 -22.74 1.99 11.26
C SER A 838 -22.15 1.96 12.67
N PHE A 839 -22.95 2.13 13.74
CA PHE A 839 -22.51 1.92 15.12
C PHE A 839 -22.03 0.49 15.33
N TYR A 840 -22.76 -0.49 14.77
CA TYR A 840 -22.40 -1.89 14.89
C TYR A 840 -21.21 -2.24 13.99
N SER A 841 -21.07 -1.61 12.82
CA SER A 841 -19.83 -1.71 12.04
C SER A 841 -18.63 -1.27 12.87
N MET A 842 -18.68 -0.10 13.50
CA MET A 842 -17.63 0.37 14.41
C MET A 842 -17.39 -0.60 15.57
N ALA A 843 -18.45 -1.20 16.11
CA ALA A 843 -18.38 -2.16 17.19
C ALA A 843 -17.60 -3.43 16.82
N HIS A 844 -17.71 -3.92 15.58
CA HIS A 844 -16.96 -5.10 15.11
C HIS A 844 -15.43 -4.92 15.18
N PHE A 845 -14.95 -3.67 15.17
CA PHE A 845 -13.53 -3.33 15.33
C PHE A 845 -13.22 -2.85 16.75
N SER A 846 -13.81 -1.74 17.19
CA SER A 846 -13.50 -1.09 18.47
C SER A 846 -13.62 -2.02 19.70
N LYS A 847 -14.69 -2.83 19.76
CA LYS A 847 -14.93 -3.74 20.89
C LYS A 847 -13.90 -4.85 20.97
N PHE A 848 -13.46 -5.34 19.82
CA PHE A 848 -12.69 -6.57 19.69
C PHE A 848 -11.20 -6.32 19.44
N LEU A 849 -10.81 -5.12 19.02
CA LEU A 849 -9.43 -4.74 18.75
C LEU A 849 -9.00 -3.70 19.78
N TRP A 850 -8.41 -4.19 20.87
CA TRP A 850 -7.87 -3.32 21.92
C TRP A 850 -6.59 -2.63 21.44
N GLU A 851 -6.24 -1.53 22.09
CA GLU A 851 -4.92 -0.93 21.96
C GLU A 851 -3.83 -2.01 22.13
N GLU A 852 -2.78 -1.93 21.31
CA GLU A 852 -1.71 -2.90 21.14
C GLU A 852 -2.09 -4.23 20.45
N SER A 853 -3.33 -4.39 19.98
CA SER A 853 -3.67 -5.52 19.10
C SER A 853 -2.82 -5.47 17.84
N GLN A 854 -2.18 -6.59 17.49
CA GLN A 854 -1.23 -6.68 16.41
C GLN A 854 -1.89 -7.29 15.18
N ARG A 855 -1.97 -6.57 14.06
CA ARG A 855 -2.40 -7.17 12.79
C ARG A 855 -1.43 -8.28 12.38
N VAL A 856 -1.97 -9.41 11.98
CA VAL A 856 -1.23 -10.56 11.45
C VAL A 856 -1.71 -10.96 10.05
N GLY A 857 -0.91 -11.74 9.34
CA GLY A 857 -1.24 -12.24 8.01
C GLY A 857 -2.43 -13.18 8.03
N VAL A 858 -3.22 -13.12 6.96
CA VAL A 858 -4.29 -14.09 6.67
C VAL A 858 -4.31 -14.33 5.16
N SER A 859 -4.32 -15.60 4.75
CA SER A 859 -4.28 -16.00 3.35
C SER A 859 -5.48 -16.86 2.98
N SER A 860 -6.08 -16.61 1.81
CA SER A 860 -7.16 -17.43 1.28
C SER A 860 -6.65 -18.56 0.37
N SER A 861 -7.31 -19.73 0.40
CA SER A 861 -7.06 -20.85 -0.51
C SER A 861 -7.43 -20.55 -1.97
N GLY A 862 -8.28 -19.54 -2.22
CA GLY A 862 -8.76 -19.15 -3.54
C GLY A 862 -9.18 -17.68 -3.63
N LYS A 863 -9.66 -17.25 -4.79
CA LYS A 863 -10.29 -15.92 -4.93
C LYS A 863 -11.61 -15.91 -4.15
N THR A 864 -11.88 -14.81 -3.45
CA THR A 864 -13.11 -14.62 -2.69
C THR A 864 -13.54 -13.15 -2.73
N GLN A 865 -14.83 -12.92 -2.52
CA GLN A 865 -15.44 -11.60 -2.36
C GLN A 865 -15.52 -11.18 -0.89
N LEU A 866 -15.12 -12.07 0.04
CA LEU A 866 -14.99 -11.72 1.44
C LEU A 866 -13.80 -10.79 1.63
N GLU A 867 -14.03 -9.71 2.38
CA GLU A 867 -12.97 -8.86 2.92
C GLU A 867 -12.69 -9.30 4.34
N TYR A 868 -11.41 -9.39 4.73
CA TYR A 868 -11.06 -9.94 6.04
C TYR A 868 -9.73 -9.40 6.56
N SER A 869 -9.63 -9.34 7.89
CA SER A 869 -8.42 -8.93 8.61
C SER A 869 -8.28 -9.71 9.92
N ALA A 870 -7.06 -10.16 10.22
CA ALA A 870 -6.76 -10.94 11.42
C ALA A 870 -5.81 -10.18 12.36
N PHE A 871 -6.05 -10.34 13.66
CA PHE A 871 -5.31 -9.66 14.72
C PHE A 871 -5.04 -10.61 15.88
N VAL A 872 -3.91 -10.40 16.55
CA VAL A 872 -3.59 -11.02 17.84
C VAL A 872 -3.69 -9.93 18.91
N ARG A 873 -4.58 -10.12 19.89
CA ARG A 873 -4.75 -9.21 21.02
C ARG A 873 -3.58 -9.31 22.01
N PRO A 874 -3.40 -8.32 22.91
CA PRO A 874 -2.40 -8.38 23.97
C PRO A 874 -2.53 -9.57 24.93
N ASP A 875 -3.72 -10.16 25.07
CA ASP A 875 -3.96 -11.38 25.84
C ASP A 875 -3.61 -12.68 25.07
N ASN A 876 -3.10 -12.56 23.84
CA ASN A 876 -2.78 -13.63 22.88
C ASN A 876 -4.00 -14.35 22.27
N SER A 877 -5.21 -13.86 22.49
CA SER A 877 -6.37 -14.31 21.71
C SER A 877 -6.28 -13.80 20.27
N VAL A 878 -6.91 -14.52 19.35
CA VAL A 878 -6.97 -14.16 17.93
C VAL A 878 -8.37 -13.61 17.63
N VAL A 879 -8.40 -12.56 16.80
CA VAL A 879 -9.63 -11.97 16.26
C VAL A 879 -9.54 -11.97 14.74
N LEU A 880 -10.56 -12.48 14.08
CA LEU A 880 -10.75 -12.39 12.63
C LEU A 880 -12.05 -11.66 12.36
N ILE A 881 -11.99 -10.55 11.62
CA ILE A 881 -13.17 -9.81 11.16
C ILE A 881 -13.34 -10.12 9.68
N VAL A 882 -14.58 -10.42 9.27
CA VAL A 882 -14.98 -10.78 7.91
C VAL A 882 -16.18 -9.94 7.50
N LEU A 883 -16.11 -9.31 6.33
CA LEU A 883 -17.21 -8.56 5.71
C LEU A 883 -17.64 -9.27 4.43
N ASN A 884 -18.94 -9.54 4.33
CA ASN A 884 -19.60 -10.05 3.14
C ASN A 884 -20.58 -8.99 2.61
N LYS A 885 -20.21 -8.30 1.52
CA LYS A 885 -21.07 -7.30 0.85
C LYS A 885 -21.94 -7.88 -0.26
N VAL A 886 -21.86 -9.19 -0.53
CA VAL A 886 -22.63 -9.80 -1.62
C VAL A 886 -23.98 -10.31 -1.12
N SER A 887 -24.93 -10.45 -2.05
CA SER A 887 -26.30 -10.88 -1.76
C SER A 887 -26.45 -12.40 -1.59
N SER A 888 -25.35 -13.14 -1.50
CA SER A 888 -25.34 -14.59 -1.27
C SER A 888 -24.56 -14.94 0.00
N GLU A 889 -24.99 -15.99 0.68
CA GLU A 889 -24.21 -16.62 1.75
C GLU A 889 -22.90 -17.20 1.20
N ILE A 890 -21.81 -17.06 1.96
CA ILE A 890 -20.51 -17.67 1.65
C ILE A 890 -20.10 -18.58 2.81
N GLN A 891 -19.99 -19.87 2.53
CA GLN A 891 -19.44 -20.86 3.46
C GLN A 891 -17.92 -20.93 3.33
N PHE A 892 -17.22 -20.96 4.46
CA PHE A 892 -15.77 -21.03 4.51
C PHE A 892 -15.30 -21.71 5.80
N GLU A 893 -14.02 -22.04 5.88
CA GLU A 893 -13.39 -22.46 7.12
C GLU A 893 -12.19 -21.57 7.43
N VAL A 894 -11.94 -21.32 8.71
CA VAL A 894 -10.72 -20.66 9.17
C VAL A 894 -9.78 -21.73 9.71
N TRP A 895 -8.53 -21.75 9.25
CA TRP A 895 -7.50 -22.60 9.81
C TRP A 895 -6.51 -21.76 10.61
N ASP A 896 -6.44 -22.02 11.91
CA ASP A 896 -5.40 -21.53 12.79
C ASP A 896 -4.44 -22.68 13.10
N PRO A 897 -3.15 -22.59 12.73
CA PRO A 897 -2.16 -23.64 12.97
C PRO A 897 -2.00 -24.04 14.44
N THR A 898 -2.42 -23.19 15.40
CA THR A 898 -2.30 -23.48 16.83
C THR A 898 -3.47 -24.25 17.42
N VAL A 899 -4.69 -24.10 16.87
CA VAL A 899 -5.91 -24.66 17.49
C VAL A 899 -6.75 -25.54 16.57
N GLY A 900 -6.67 -25.40 15.25
CA GLY A 900 -7.41 -26.23 14.30
C GLY A 900 -8.31 -25.44 13.34
N TYR A 901 -9.45 -26.02 12.99
CA TYR A 901 -10.38 -25.55 11.96
C TYR A 901 -11.67 -25.00 12.57
N ILE A 902 -12.09 -23.82 12.11
CA ILE A 902 -13.31 -23.15 12.53
C ILE A 902 -14.26 -23.11 11.32
N PRO A 903 -15.32 -23.93 11.29
CA PRO A 903 -16.31 -23.84 10.22
C PRO A 903 -17.13 -22.56 10.39
N CYS A 904 -17.32 -21.83 9.29
CA CYS A 904 -17.96 -20.53 9.30
C CYS A 904 -18.87 -20.33 8.10
N THR A 905 -19.86 -19.49 8.33
CA THR A 905 -20.79 -19.03 7.32
C THR A 905 -20.89 -17.53 7.44
N ALA A 906 -20.66 -16.81 6.35
CA ALA A 906 -20.91 -15.37 6.25
C ALA A 906 -22.22 -15.16 5.49
N PRO A 907 -23.33 -14.83 6.16
CA PRO A 907 -24.59 -14.52 5.50
C PRO A 907 -24.44 -13.39 4.47
N ALA A 908 -25.40 -13.28 3.55
CA ALA A 908 -25.48 -12.15 2.64
C ALA A 908 -25.52 -10.83 3.41
N HIS A 909 -24.79 -9.81 2.94
CA HIS A 909 -24.77 -8.47 3.54
C HIS A 909 -24.55 -8.52 5.07
N SER A 910 -23.38 -9.03 5.49
CA SER A 910 -23.07 -9.26 6.90
C SER A 910 -21.63 -8.91 7.28
N ILE A 911 -21.44 -8.63 8.57
CA ILE A 911 -20.14 -8.49 9.21
C ILE A 911 -20.08 -9.54 10.31
N LEU A 912 -19.02 -10.34 10.30
CA LEU A 912 -18.78 -11.43 11.23
C LEU A 912 -17.44 -11.20 11.93
N THR A 913 -17.43 -11.13 13.26
CA THR A 913 -16.21 -11.16 14.06
C THR A 913 -16.10 -12.51 14.76
N LEU A 914 -14.98 -13.19 14.56
CA LEU A 914 -14.60 -14.43 15.23
C LEU A 914 -13.51 -14.13 16.23
N ALA A 915 -13.58 -14.70 17.43
CA ALA A 915 -12.55 -14.57 18.44
C ALA A 915 -12.36 -15.86 19.24
N TRP A 916 -11.10 -16.25 19.48
CA TRP A 916 -10.76 -17.48 20.19
C TRP A 916 -9.42 -17.38 20.94
N ASN A 917 -9.30 -18.18 21.99
CA ASN A 917 -8.05 -18.35 22.75
C ASN A 917 -7.14 -19.36 22.05
N THR A 918 -5.83 -19.10 22.08
CA THR A 918 -4.80 -19.99 21.49
C THR A 918 -3.97 -20.74 22.54
N ARG A 919 -4.16 -20.43 23.82
CA ARG A 919 -3.41 -20.99 24.96
C ARG A 919 -4.26 -21.16 26.18
#